data_AF-A0A954ZZX1-F1
#
_entry.id   AF-A0A954ZZX1-F1
#
_cell.length_a   1.000
_cell.length_b   1.000
_cell.length_c   1.000
_cell.angle_alpha   90.00
_cell.angle_beta   90.00
_cell.angle_gamma   90.00
#
_symmetry.space_group_name_H-M   'P 1'
#
loop_
_entity.id
_entity.type
_entity.pdbx_description
1 polymer ?
#
loop_
_entity_poly.entity_id
_entity_poly.type
_entity_poly.pdbx_seq_one_letter_code
_entity_poly.pdbx_strand_id
1 'polypeptide(L)'
;MGLRDLATDRLTGVLPIDSRGEETAPSLVLPMSAERCAPSMLAPRELNYIHWLASQTSGYGNVVELGCFLGGSTSALCEGLSISSQPDAFIHVYDSFESPDESVFTSSPELATYGIRPNESFRKQYEHLHQHRLHRLHIHEGRLPEYVTGCDTNSLYPSDQPIELLFVDIAKSWRVHVTVLHAFARHVVPGGIVVQQDFGDFRLPWIPIHMWQLREFFEPLDLVYRAPTLSFRCVKPVPEDMLARALLTPDSVSSAARERMWDDVVSYWSQYLGEKAGHWLAGHRAVHAQLAKDNKAALQHAESHELWRWTNASRDVFISPDWTPWLDALPSSVTQSESRERAENLVRYHRGVNSLPTPDRAFATWKTDAIKQRYWQQIEDLLCERHCTHVVLYGAGRHTRWLLQQGWPTQRLKLVCIVDDNPAVDAIEDIPVYTPDEVPSIEAGNVVVLPSSDGYESVVIERAKLLASKHGWDVVPVYTNESISRVHHDDAATHIEIKAQLHTTSNIVTHVQADEIDPAPVHRAQLGLKRERPWIDQLCKNAGWPAWARGHINSRDAAFIWDMLELTKPDTVIEIGVASGVSTATFTLGLHLFSAQHKQPMVHAYDLTRTCYFDPTHAVGAAVQDICPVLADSVNVRTQTTAREAAMDHVPGSVQLAMIDADHRHPAATVDLMALLPVLAPGAWVLLHDIELDHIHQQAGDADIVETGPKQLFDAWPFAKVRELMDNPADSNIGAIQLPASVRDAIDVLVEIADQPVLHQPCEMVR
;
A
#
# COMPACT_ATOMS: atom_id res chain seq x y z
N MET A 1 22.06 -4.20 7.43
CA MET A 1 21.66 -3.29 6.32
C MET A 1 22.88 -2.51 5.89
N GLY A 2 23.22 -2.54 4.61
CA GLY A 2 24.32 -1.75 4.04
C GLY A 2 23.81 -0.39 3.54
N LEU A 3 24.70 0.59 3.32
CA LEU A 3 24.38 1.90 2.74
C LEU A 3 23.58 1.83 1.42
N ARG A 4 23.66 0.71 0.68
CA ARG A 4 22.88 0.48 -0.55
C ARG A 4 21.38 0.23 -0.30
N ASP A 5 20.99 -0.32 0.85
CA ASP A 5 19.58 -0.55 1.20
C ASP A 5 18.87 0.76 1.60
N LEU A 6 19.63 1.75 2.09
CA LEU A 6 19.10 3.08 2.45
C LEU A 6 18.79 3.96 1.23
N ALA A 7 19.43 3.70 0.09
CA ALA A 7 19.18 4.41 -1.17
C ALA A 7 17.88 3.92 -1.84
N THR A 8 17.45 2.69 -1.60
CA THR A 8 16.19 2.13 -2.14
C THR A 8 14.94 2.55 -1.35
N ASP A 9 15.12 3.04 -0.12
CA ASP A 9 14.04 3.51 0.78
C ASP A 9 13.78 5.02 0.69
N ARG A 10 14.46 5.73 -0.22
CA ARG A 10 14.27 7.17 -0.45
C ARG A 10 13.48 7.40 -1.72
N LEU A 11 12.51 8.30 -1.63
CA LEU A 11 11.72 8.74 -2.79
C LEU A 11 12.52 9.71 -3.68
N THR A 12 13.55 10.35 -3.15
CA THR A 12 14.55 11.12 -3.91
C THR A 12 15.80 10.26 -4.12
N GLY A 13 16.26 10.11 -5.36
CA GLY A 13 17.40 9.24 -5.72
C GLY A 13 18.78 9.78 -5.33
N VAL A 14 18.87 10.87 -4.57
CA VAL A 14 20.13 11.59 -4.26
C VAL A 14 20.35 11.58 -2.75
N LEU A 15 21.52 11.10 -2.30
CA LEU A 15 21.89 11.13 -0.89
C LEU A 15 22.23 12.58 -0.46
N PRO A 16 21.74 13.06 0.69
CA PRO A 16 22.18 14.33 1.25
C PRO A 16 23.70 14.34 1.45
N ILE A 17 24.28 15.49 1.14
CA ILE A 17 25.71 15.71 1.27
C ILE A 17 25.98 16.26 2.68
N ASP A 18 26.93 15.66 3.41
CA ASP A 18 27.33 16.13 4.73
C ASP A 18 28.13 17.44 4.67
N SER A 19 28.44 18.01 5.83
CA SER A 19 29.25 19.24 5.94
C SER A 19 30.67 19.13 5.32
N ARG A 20 31.10 17.93 4.92
CA ARG A 20 32.40 17.65 4.28
C ARG A 20 32.30 17.38 2.79
N GLY A 21 31.10 17.37 2.20
CA GLY A 21 30.92 17.11 0.77
C GLY A 21 30.67 15.63 0.43
N GLU A 22 30.47 14.76 1.43
CA GLU A 22 30.28 13.32 1.22
C GLU A 22 28.80 12.94 1.26
N GLU A 23 28.38 11.98 0.43
CA GLU A 23 27.03 11.43 0.46
C GLU A 23 26.80 10.62 1.76
N THR A 24 25.78 10.98 2.53
CA THR A 24 25.44 10.28 3.78
C THR A 24 23.95 9.97 3.91
N ALA A 25 23.62 9.02 4.77
CA ALA A 25 22.24 8.69 5.12
C ALA A 25 22.04 8.80 6.63
N PRO A 26 20.91 9.36 7.09
CA PRO A 26 20.48 9.25 8.47
C PRO A 26 20.36 7.77 8.84
N SER A 27 20.69 7.44 10.09
CA SER A 27 20.44 6.11 10.65
C SER A 27 18.94 5.77 10.58
N LEU A 28 18.59 4.48 10.67
CA LEU A 28 17.19 4.06 10.92
C LEU A 28 16.84 4.10 12.41
N VAL A 29 17.85 4.14 13.28
CA VAL A 29 17.71 4.14 14.74
C VAL A 29 18.04 5.52 15.28
N LEU A 30 17.10 6.11 16.03
CA LEU A 30 17.31 7.40 16.71
C LEU A 30 18.46 7.24 17.71
N PRO A 31 19.56 8.00 17.59
CA PRO A 31 20.74 7.87 18.45
C PRO A 31 20.54 8.61 19.78
N MET A 32 19.33 8.54 20.35
CA MET A 32 18.96 9.17 21.61
C MET A 32 18.23 8.16 22.49
N SER A 33 18.54 8.13 23.77
CA SER A 33 17.77 7.33 24.73
C SER A 33 16.35 7.89 24.90
N ALA A 34 15.40 7.01 25.25
CA ALA A 34 14.02 7.41 25.54
C ALA A 34 13.94 8.52 26.62
N GLU A 35 14.85 8.51 27.59
CA GLU A 35 14.94 9.52 28.65
C GLU A 35 15.32 10.93 28.14
N ARG A 36 15.99 11.04 26.99
CA ARG A 36 16.38 12.32 26.38
C ARG A 36 15.38 12.84 25.35
N CYS A 37 14.41 12.01 24.97
CA CYS A 37 13.40 12.34 23.98
C CYS A 37 12.11 12.78 24.70
N ALA A 38 11.71 14.03 24.53
CA ALA A 38 10.41 14.48 24.99
C ALA A 38 9.28 13.86 24.13
N PRO A 39 8.05 13.71 24.66
CA PRO A 39 6.92 13.20 23.91
C PRO A 39 6.70 13.97 22.60
N SER A 40 6.31 13.24 21.55
CA SER A 40 6.24 13.78 20.19
C SER A 40 5.15 13.09 19.38
N MET A 41 4.54 13.84 18.45
CA MET A 41 3.69 13.28 17.40
C MET A 41 4.48 12.93 16.12
N LEU A 42 5.77 13.25 16.08
CA LEU A 42 6.66 12.93 14.96
C LEU A 42 7.05 11.45 14.99
N ALA A 43 7.16 10.85 13.80
CA ALA A 43 7.66 9.50 13.66
C ALA A 43 9.14 9.43 14.12
N PRO A 44 9.60 8.29 14.67
CA PRO A 44 11.01 8.11 15.06
C PRO A 44 12.01 8.43 13.94
N ARG A 45 11.63 8.14 12.68
CA ARG A 45 12.45 8.46 11.51
C ARG A 45 12.56 9.97 11.24
N GLU A 46 11.49 10.74 11.49
CA GLU A 46 11.54 12.21 11.40
C GLU A 46 12.45 12.79 12.48
N LEU A 47 12.33 12.31 13.73
CA LEU A 47 13.22 12.73 14.81
C LEU A 47 14.68 12.43 14.49
N ASN A 48 14.98 11.27 13.91
CA ASN A 48 16.34 10.91 13.52
C ASN A 48 16.86 11.79 12.39
N TYR A 49 16.00 12.07 11.41
CA TYR A 49 16.33 12.96 10.31
C TYR A 49 16.64 14.38 10.81
N ILE A 50 15.83 14.92 11.71
CA ILE A 50 16.02 16.24 12.34
C ILE A 50 17.33 16.26 13.15
N HIS A 51 17.60 15.22 13.95
CA HIS A 51 18.85 15.06 14.68
C HIS A 51 20.05 15.07 13.72
N TRP A 52 19.97 14.30 12.63
CA TRP A 52 21.04 14.25 11.63
C TRP A 52 21.25 15.63 10.99
N LEU A 53 20.19 16.32 10.56
CA LEU A 53 20.30 17.68 10.00
C LEU A 53 20.98 18.67 10.96
N ALA A 54 20.58 18.66 12.24
CA ALA A 54 21.19 19.49 13.27
C ALA A 54 22.68 19.15 13.49
N SER A 55 23.07 17.88 13.38
CA SER A 55 24.49 17.49 13.47
C SER A 55 25.34 18.01 12.31
N GLN A 56 24.72 18.35 11.18
CA GLN A 56 25.41 18.84 9.99
C GLN A 56 25.57 20.37 9.96
N THR A 57 24.97 21.11 10.89
CA THR A 57 25.09 22.56 10.91
C THR A 57 26.54 22.98 11.16
N SER A 58 27.03 23.91 10.35
CA SER A 58 28.37 24.50 10.43
C SER A 58 28.48 25.59 11.49
N GLY A 59 27.36 26.20 11.88
CA GLY A 59 27.32 27.34 12.79
C GLY A 59 27.32 28.69 12.10
N TYR A 60 27.04 28.73 10.81
CA TYR A 60 26.98 29.96 10.04
C TYR A 60 25.71 30.77 10.34
N GLY A 61 24.67 30.11 10.82
CA GLY A 61 23.41 30.75 11.21
C GLY A 61 22.71 30.04 12.36
N ASN A 62 21.56 30.57 12.74
CA ASN A 62 20.73 30.03 13.80
C ASN A 62 19.98 28.77 13.37
N VAL A 63 19.64 27.95 14.36
CA VAL A 63 18.63 26.90 14.23
C VAL A 63 17.30 27.43 14.77
N VAL A 64 16.26 27.34 13.96
CA VAL A 64 14.92 27.84 14.27
C VAL A 64 13.90 26.71 14.16
N GLU A 65 13.10 26.55 15.20
CA GLU A 65 12.01 25.58 15.30
C GLU A 65 10.69 26.35 15.42
N LEU A 66 9.76 26.09 14.49
CA LEU A 66 8.43 26.71 14.45
C LEU A 66 7.36 25.64 14.67
N GLY A 67 6.80 25.59 15.89
CA GLY A 67 5.90 24.53 16.37
C GLY A 67 6.72 23.41 17.02
N CYS A 68 6.76 23.40 18.35
CA CYS A 68 7.60 22.47 19.11
C CYS A 68 6.79 21.46 19.94
N PHE A 69 5.51 21.76 20.20
CA PHE A 69 4.65 20.95 21.05
C PHE A 69 5.34 20.64 22.41
N LEU A 70 5.42 19.38 22.83
CA LEU A 70 6.14 18.96 24.04
C LEU A 70 7.66 18.79 23.84
N GLY A 71 8.17 19.03 22.62
CA GLY A 71 9.60 19.20 22.35
C GLY A 71 10.34 17.97 21.84
N GLY A 72 9.65 17.04 21.17
CA GLY A 72 10.29 15.91 20.48
C GLY A 72 11.34 16.37 19.46
N SER A 73 10.95 17.26 18.54
CA SER A 73 11.86 17.91 17.58
C SER A 73 12.92 18.76 18.27
N THR A 74 12.56 19.54 19.31
CA THR A 74 13.55 20.26 20.12
C THR A 74 14.62 19.33 20.67
N SER A 75 14.21 18.14 21.14
CA SER A 75 15.13 17.13 21.69
C SER A 75 16.11 16.66 20.62
N ALA A 76 15.60 16.30 19.44
CA ALA A 76 16.40 15.88 18.29
C ALA A 76 17.39 16.96 17.84
N LEU A 77 16.93 18.22 17.72
CA LEU A 77 17.77 19.35 17.36
C LEU A 77 18.90 19.58 18.39
N CYS A 78 18.58 19.56 19.69
CA CYS A 78 19.56 19.76 20.76
C CYS A 78 20.67 18.69 20.76
N GLU A 79 20.29 17.41 20.66
CA GLU A 79 21.28 16.33 20.65
C GLU A 79 22.08 16.34 19.34
N GLY A 80 21.45 16.61 18.20
CA GLY A 80 22.15 16.74 16.92
C GLY A 80 23.18 17.86 16.97
N LEU A 81 22.80 19.04 17.48
CA LEU A 81 23.73 20.15 17.68
C LEU A 81 24.87 19.79 18.64
N SER A 82 24.63 18.98 19.68
CA SER A 82 25.68 18.63 20.66
C SER A 82 26.89 17.90 20.06
N ILE A 83 26.73 17.34 18.85
CA ILE A 83 27.78 16.67 18.08
C ILE A 83 28.11 17.40 16.77
N SER A 84 27.53 18.58 16.53
CA SER A 84 27.87 19.43 15.39
C SER A 84 29.15 20.23 15.66
N SER A 85 29.55 21.10 14.72
CA SER A 85 30.65 22.04 14.96
C SER A 85 30.30 23.15 15.95
N GLN A 86 29.04 23.25 16.39
CA GLN A 86 28.56 24.22 17.38
C GLN A 86 27.73 23.54 18.48
N PRO A 87 28.37 22.77 19.38
CA PRO A 87 27.68 22.06 20.46
C PRO A 87 26.88 22.96 21.40
N ASP A 88 27.26 24.24 21.50
CA ASP A 88 26.64 25.23 22.39
C ASP A 88 25.66 26.18 21.68
N ALA A 89 25.35 25.94 20.40
CA ALA A 89 24.40 26.79 19.66
C ALA A 89 23.01 26.80 20.32
N PHE A 90 22.40 27.98 20.32
CA PHE A 90 21.02 28.18 20.76
C PHE A 90 20.02 27.78 19.68
N ILE A 91 18.87 27.26 20.11
CA ILE A 91 17.72 27.03 19.23
C ILE A 91 16.67 28.10 19.54
N HIS A 92 16.21 28.79 18.50
CA HIS A 92 15.04 29.66 18.62
C HIS A 92 13.78 28.83 18.45
N VAL A 93 13.02 28.64 19.53
CA VAL A 93 11.83 27.80 19.56
C VAL A 93 10.59 28.68 19.62
N TYR A 94 9.69 28.54 18.65
CA TYR A 94 8.43 29.28 18.59
C TYR A 94 7.26 28.33 18.77
N ASP A 95 6.37 28.63 19.71
CA ASP A 95 5.10 27.92 19.87
C ASP A 95 4.09 28.82 20.59
N SER A 96 2.80 28.57 20.37
CA SER A 96 1.75 29.19 21.17
C SER A 96 1.76 28.69 22.62
N PHE A 97 2.21 27.44 22.83
CA PHE A 97 2.09 26.70 24.09
C PHE A 97 0.66 26.57 24.61
N GLU A 98 -0.34 26.82 23.76
CA GLU A 98 -1.75 26.78 24.09
C GLU A 98 -2.39 25.55 23.46
N SER A 99 -3.10 24.77 24.26
CA SER A 99 -4.00 23.76 23.74
C SER A 99 -5.25 24.41 23.13
N PRO A 100 -5.86 23.77 22.12
CA PRO A 100 -7.11 24.24 21.55
C PRO A 100 -8.25 24.27 22.57
N ASP A 101 -9.30 25.03 22.26
CA ASP A 101 -10.52 25.02 23.07
C ASP A 101 -11.23 23.66 23.04
N GLU A 102 -12.20 23.46 23.92
CA GLU A 102 -12.89 22.17 24.10
C GLU A 102 -13.57 21.66 22.81
N SER A 103 -14.01 22.56 21.93
CA SER A 103 -14.69 22.18 20.68
C SER A 103 -13.72 21.61 19.64
N VAL A 104 -12.49 22.13 19.59
CA VAL A 104 -11.42 21.63 18.69
C VAL A 104 -10.63 20.50 19.37
N PHE A 105 -10.50 20.54 20.69
CA PHE A 105 -9.80 19.53 21.48
C PHE A 105 -10.47 18.15 21.39
N THR A 106 -11.81 18.10 21.36
CA THR A 106 -12.56 16.84 21.19
C THR A 106 -12.27 16.14 19.85
N SER A 107 -11.89 16.90 18.82
CA SER A 107 -11.40 16.36 17.54
C SER A 107 -9.90 16.02 17.52
N SER A 108 -9.18 16.18 18.63
CA SER A 108 -7.76 15.83 18.78
C SER A 108 -7.51 15.07 20.09
N PRO A 109 -8.13 13.88 20.28
CA PRO A 109 -8.07 13.13 21.53
C PRO A 109 -6.64 12.69 21.89
N GLU A 110 -5.70 12.74 20.94
CA GLU A 110 -4.30 12.40 21.16
C GLU A 110 -3.66 13.34 22.18
N LEU A 111 -4.05 14.62 22.22
CA LEU A 111 -3.54 15.61 23.17
C LEU A 111 -3.76 15.18 24.63
N ALA A 112 -4.90 14.53 24.91
CA ALA A 112 -5.19 14.01 26.24
C ALA A 112 -4.23 12.89 26.66
N THR A 113 -3.70 12.11 25.71
CA THR A 113 -2.73 11.03 26.00
C THR A 113 -1.39 11.58 26.48
N TYR A 114 -1.09 12.84 26.16
CA TYR A 114 0.09 13.57 26.63
C TYR A 114 -0.16 14.36 27.92
N GLY A 115 -1.33 14.21 28.54
CA GLY A 115 -1.70 14.90 29.77
C GLY A 115 -2.10 16.37 29.58
N ILE A 116 -2.31 16.82 28.34
CA ILE A 116 -2.75 18.18 28.02
C ILE A 116 -4.28 18.24 28.12
N ARG A 117 -4.81 19.33 28.68
CA ARG A 117 -6.25 19.59 28.79
C ARG A 117 -6.67 20.76 27.89
N PRO A 118 -7.93 20.84 27.44
CA PRO A 118 -8.39 21.96 26.62
C PRO A 118 -8.24 23.30 27.35
N ASN A 119 -7.92 24.35 26.59
CA ASN A 119 -7.67 25.72 27.09
C ASN A 119 -6.55 25.84 28.14
N GLU A 120 -5.66 24.86 28.25
CA GLU A 120 -4.49 24.90 29.13
C GLU A 120 -3.23 25.29 28.37
N SER A 121 -2.35 26.03 29.04
CA SER A 121 -0.97 26.23 28.58
C SER A 121 -0.11 25.04 28.98
N PHE A 122 0.52 24.39 28.00
CA PHE A 122 1.47 23.30 28.24
C PHE A 122 2.93 23.78 28.38
N ARG A 123 3.15 25.11 28.44
CA ARG A 123 4.50 25.70 28.53
C ARG A 123 5.33 25.16 29.68
N LYS A 124 4.74 25.03 30.87
CA LYS A 124 5.46 24.49 32.05
C LYS A 124 5.86 23.04 31.88
N GLN A 125 5.02 22.24 31.22
CA GLN A 125 5.32 20.84 30.93
C GLN A 125 6.49 20.74 29.95
N TYR A 126 6.48 21.56 28.89
CA TYR A 126 7.62 21.68 27.97
C TYR A 126 8.90 22.06 28.71
N GLU A 127 8.88 23.11 29.54
CA GLU A 127 10.07 23.54 30.28
C GLU A 127 10.59 22.47 31.24
N HIS A 128 9.69 21.72 31.90
CA HIS A 128 10.06 20.61 32.76
C HIS A 128 10.76 19.48 32.00
N LEU A 129 10.19 19.07 30.85
CA LEU A 129 10.78 18.05 29.97
C LEU A 129 12.14 18.48 29.40
N HIS A 130 12.37 19.78 29.28
CA HIS A 130 13.60 20.36 28.75
C HIS A 130 14.53 20.95 29.82
N GLN A 131 14.28 20.73 31.11
CA GLN A 131 14.97 21.40 32.22
C GLN A 131 16.51 21.35 32.13
N HIS A 132 17.07 20.25 31.62
CA HIS A 132 18.52 20.06 31.49
C HIS A 132 19.16 20.83 30.33
N ARG A 133 18.34 21.30 29.38
CA ARG A 133 18.76 21.99 28.15
C ARG A 133 18.09 23.34 27.94
N LEU A 134 17.30 23.84 28.89
CA LEU A 134 16.68 25.18 28.83
C LEU A 134 17.67 26.29 28.55
N HIS A 135 18.90 26.16 29.06
CA HIS A 135 19.98 27.12 28.81
C HIS A 135 20.41 27.20 27.33
N ARG A 136 19.96 26.29 26.47
CA ARG A 136 20.22 26.26 25.03
C ARG A 136 19.02 26.73 24.20
N LEU A 137 17.91 27.13 24.83
CA LEU A 137 16.67 27.46 24.15
C LEU A 137 16.33 28.94 24.31
N HIS A 138 16.14 29.63 23.19
CA HIS A 138 15.47 30.91 23.13
C HIS A 138 14.00 30.67 22.80
N ILE A 139 13.17 30.61 23.83
CA ILE A 139 11.76 30.24 23.67
C ILE A 139 10.90 31.50 23.47
N HIS A 140 10.20 31.53 22.34
CA HIS A 140 9.29 32.59 21.91
C HIS A 140 7.85 32.07 22.02
N GLU A 141 7.11 32.55 23.01
CA GLU A 141 5.72 32.18 23.23
C GLU A 141 4.79 33.11 22.47
N GLY A 142 3.91 32.53 21.65
CA GLY A 142 2.87 33.26 20.93
C GLY A 142 2.45 32.60 19.62
N ARG A 143 1.24 32.92 19.18
CA ARG A 143 0.73 32.51 17.86
C ARG A 143 1.38 33.38 16.78
N LEU A 144 1.81 32.76 15.69
CA LEU A 144 2.18 33.53 14.51
C LEU A 144 0.93 34.17 13.89
N PRO A 145 0.99 35.45 13.48
CA PRO A 145 -0.15 36.10 12.86
C PRO A 145 -0.39 35.55 11.45
N GLU A 146 -1.65 35.48 11.04
CA GLU A 146 -2.04 35.11 9.67
C GLU A 146 -1.72 36.17 8.63
N TYR A 147 -1.39 37.39 9.06
CA TYR A 147 -1.04 38.49 8.17
C TYR A 147 0.14 39.23 8.78
N VAL A 148 1.16 39.47 7.96
CA VAL A 148 2.32 40.27 8.35
C VAL A 148 2.58 41.34 7.30
N THR A 149 2.94 42.52 7.76
CA THR A 149 3.53 43.58 6.93
C THR A 149 5.04 43.63 7.14
N GLY A 150 5.77 44.39 6.33
CA GLY A 150 7.24 44.43 6.38
C GLY A 150 7.80 44.72 7.78
N CYS A 151 7.20 45.63 8.55
CA CYS A 151 7.64 45.90 9.93
C CYS A 151 7.38 44.73 10.89
N ASP A 152 6.32 43.95 10.67
CA ASP A 152 5.95 42.80 11.52
C ASP A 152 6.88 41.61 11.30
N THR A 153 7.44 41.46 10.09
CA THR A 153 8.37 40.35 9.79
C THR A 153 9.68 40.44 10.56
N ASN A 154 10.17 41.66 10.82
CA ASN A 154 11.40 41.87 11.60
C ASN A 154 11.19 41.66 13.10
N SER A 155 9.97 41.86 13.62
CA SER A 155 9.69 41.60 15.03
C SER A 155 9.52 40.11 15.31
N LEU A 156 9.04 39.32 14.33
CA LEU A 156 8.89 37.88 14.45
C LEU A 156 10.22 37.12 14.46
N TYR A 157 11.22 37.58 13.70
CA TYR A 157 12.59 37.07 13.78
C TYR A 157 13.54 38.25 14.03
N PRO A 158 13.74 38.65 15.30
CA PRO A 158 14.50 39.86 15.65
C PRO A 158 16.03 39.66 15.63
N SER A 159 16.51 38.49 15.19
CA SER A 159 17.92 38.18 15.12
C SER A 159 18.53 38.71 13.81
N ASP A 160 19.68 39.37 13.91
CA ASP A 160 20.48 39.78 12.75
C ASP A 160 21.27 38.62 12.14
N GLN A 161 21.34 37.47 12.83
CA GLN A 161 21.98 36.27 12.30
C GLN A 161 21.08 35.55 11.30
N PRO A 162 21.64 35.02 10.18
CA PRO A 162 20.88 34.22 9.24
C PRO A 162 20.36 32.92 9.87
N ILE A 163 19.49 32.20 9.15
CA ILE A 163 19.01 30.88 9.54
C ILE A 163 19.73 29.82 8.71
N GLU A 164 20.35 28.85 9.38
CA GLU A 164 21.01 27.71 8.75
C GLU A 164 20.10 26.49 8.68
N LEU A 165 19.24 26.30 9.69
CA LEU A 165 18.24 25.24 9.72
C LEU A 165 16.90 25.79 10.24
N LEU A 166 15.86 25.69 9.41
CA LEU A 166 14.50 26.11 9.72
C LEU A 166 13.56 24.89 9.72
N PHE A 167 13.06 24.48 10.89
CA PHE A 167 12.06 23.43 11.03
C PHE A 167 10.66 24.03 11.15
N VAL A 168 9.72 23.60 10.30
CA VAL A 168 8.37 24.17 10.19
C VAL A 168 7.30 23.09 10.40
N ASP A 169 6.60 23.18 11.53
CA ASP A 169 5.42 22.37 11.90
C ASP A 169 4.21 23.26 12.28
N ILE A 170 4.40 24.58 12.43
CA ILE A 170 3.32 25.51 12.77
C ILE A 170 2.38 25.87 11.60
N ALA A 171 2.71 25.46 10.36
CA ALA A 171 2.08 25.92 9.13
C ALA A 171 0.69 25.32 8.83
N LYS A 172 -0.20 25.31 9.83
CA LYS A 172 -1.53 24.70 9.79
C LYS A 172 -2.60 25.53 9.05
N SER A 173 -2.24 26.69 8.52
CA SER A 173 -3.09 27.44 7.58
C SER A 173 -2.28 28.06 6.45
N TRP A 174 -2.92 28.26 5.29
CA TRP A 174 -2.32 28.90 4.12
C TRP A 174 -1.62 30.21 4.49
N ARG A 175 -2.29 31.03 5.29
CA ARG A 175 -1.81 32.37 5.65
C ARG A 175 -0.66 32.33 6.63
N VAL A 176 -0.69 31.41 7.59
CA VAL A 176 0.45 31.19 8.50
C VAL A 176 1.67 30.71 7.72
N HIS A 177 1.51 29.84 6.70
CA HIS A 177 2.65 29.43 5.87
C HIS A 177 3.26 30.61 5.09
N VAL A 178 2.43 31.51 4.55
CA VAL A 178 2.91 32.77 3.96
C VAL A 178 3.71 33.59 4.98
N THR A 179 3.20 33.76 6.22
CA THR A 179 3.93 34.43 7.30
C THR A 179 5.26 33.74 7.61
N VAL A 180 5.30 32.41 7.66
CA VAL A 180 6.54 31.66 7.89
C VAL A 180 7.57 31.94 6.79
N LEU A 181 7.16 31.88 5.53
CA LEU A 181 8.05 32.13 4.40
C LEU A 181 8.58 33.57 4.42
N HIS A 182 7.71 34.52 4.76
CA HIS A 182 8.05 35.94 4.88
C HIS A 182 8.97 36.27 6.04
N ALA A 183 8.66 35.80 7.23
CA ALA A 183 9.36 36.20 8.45
C ALA A 183 10.64 35.41 8.66
N PHE A 184 10.68 34.14 8.24
CA PHE A 184 11.78 33.22 8.55
C PHE A 184 12.48 32.72 7.29
N ALA A 185 11.78 32.17 6.30
CA ALA A 185 12.45 31.53 5.16
C ALA A 185 13.33 32.50 4.33
N ARG A 186 12.99 33.79 4.31
CA ARG A 186 13.84 34.83 3.67
C ARG A 186 15.24 34.97 4.29
N HIS A 187 15.39 34.59 5.56
CA HIS A 187 16.65 34.66 6.29
C HIS A 187 17.48 33.38 6.15
N VAL A 188 16.96 32.37 5.44
CA VAL A 188 17.68 31.12 5.20
C VAL A 188 18.78 31.36 4.18
N VAL A 189 20.02 31.09 4.57
CA VAL A 189 21.20 31.30 3.72
C VAL A 189 21.32 30.26 2.62
N PRO A 190 22.02 30.56 1.51
CA PRO A 190 22.43 29.54 0.56
C PRO A 190 23.18 28.40 1.27
N GLY A 191 22.78 27.16 0.99
CA GLY A 191 23.20 25.94 1.68
C GLY A 191 22.38 25.59 2.93
N GLY A 192 21.64 26.55 3.51
CA GLY A 192 20.74 26.32 4.63
C GLY A 192 19.53 25.47 4.25
N ILE A 193 18.89 24.88 5.26
CA ILE A 193 17.85 23.86 5.07
C ILE A 193 16.52 24.32 5.67
N VAL A 194 15.45 24.16 4.90
CA VAL A 194 14.05 24.34 5.35
C VAL A 194 13.39 22.97 5.40
N VAL A 195 12.83 22.59 6.54
CA VAL A 195 12.10 21.33 6.73
C VAL A 195 10.62 21.66 6.86
N GLN A 196 9.81 21.13 5.94
CA GLN A 196 8.34 21.23 5.98
C GLN A 196 7.78 19.91 6.51
N GLN A 197 7.36 19.87 7.77
CA GLN A 197 6.97 18.61 8.45
C GLN A 197 5.69 18.01 7.86
N ASP A 198 4.68 18.82 7.57
CA ASP A 198 3.42 18.37 6.99
C ASP A 198 3.37 18.47 5.46
N PHE A 199 4.51 18.44 4.77
CA PHE A 199 4.50 18.49 3.30
C PHE A 199 3.59 17.41 2.71
N GLY A 200 3.61 16.23 3.34
CA GLY A 200 2.83 15.00 3.13
C GLY A 200 1.32 15.09 3.33
N ASP A 201 0.86 16.07 4.11
CA ASP A 201 -0.51 16.07 4.61
C ASP A 201 -1.45 16.75 3.62
N PHE A 202 -2.33 15.96 2.99
CA PHE A 202 -3.25 16.42 1.95
C PHE A 202 -4.11 17.62 2.40
N ARG A 203 -4.33 17.79 3.70
CA ARG A 203 -5.09 18.89 4.29
C ARG A 203 -4.42 20.26 4.08
N LEU A 204 -3.12 20.28 3.78
CA LEU A 204 -2.30 21.49 3.71
C LEU A 204 -1.77 21.75 2.28
N PRO A 205 -2.66 21.97 1.28
CA PRO A 205 -2.24 22.13 -0.12
C PRO A 205 -1.32 23.32 -0.39
N TRP A 206 -1.29 24.31 0.50
CA TRP A 206 -0.43 25.49 0.36
C TRP A 206 1.06 25.16 0.44
N ILE A 207 1.46 24.13 1.20
CA ILE A 207 2.88 23.80 1.36
C ILE A 207 3.50 23.38 0.02
N PRO A 208 2.99 22.35 -0.69
CA PRO A 208 3.55 21.96 -1.99
C PRO A 208 3.36 23.04 -3.06
N ILE A 209 2.33 23.88 -2.98
CA ILE A 209 2.13 25.00 -3.91
C ILE A 209 3.21 26.06 -3.70
N HIS A 210 3.41 26.57 -2.49
CA HIS A 210 4.41 27.61 -2.24
C HIS A 210 5.83 27.13 -2.50
N MET A 211 6.16 25.88 -2.12
CA MET A 211 7.48 25.32 -2.41
C MET A 211 7.70 25.14 -3.92
N TRP A 212 6.66 24.81 -4.69
CA TRP A 212 6.73 24.85 -6.15
C TRP A 212 6.94 26.26 -6.68
N GLN A 213 6.27 27.29 -6.14
CA GLN A 213 6.48 28.67 -6.56
C GLN A 213 7.90 29.16 -6.26
N LEU A 214 8.50 28.66 -5.18
CA LEU A 214 9.84 29.00 -4.73
C LEU A 214 10.92 28.03 -5.22
N ARG A 215 10.61 27.16 -6.20
CA ARG A 215 11.52 26.13 -6.73
C ARG A 215 12.84 26.64 -7.31
N GLU A 216 12.94 27.93 -7.62
CA GLU A 216 14.21 28.53 -8.03
C GLU A 216 15.13 28.84 -6.83
N PHE A 217 14.58 28.96 -5.63
CA PHE A 217 15.27 29.36 -4.41
C PHE A 217 15.48 28.19 -3.46
N PHE A 218 14.57 27.21 -3.49
CA PHE A 218 14.60 26.01 -2.67
C PHE A 218 14.56 24.77 -3.57
N GLU A 219 15.61 23.97 -3.51
CA GLU A 219 15.64 22.67 -4.17
C GLU A 219 15.23 21.56 -3.18
N PRO A 220 14.43 20.56 -3.60
CA PRO A 220 14.09 19.43 -2.75
C PRO A 220 15.35 18.65 -2.35
N LEU A 221 15.46 18.31 -1.06
CA LEU A 221 16.62 17.59 -0.52
C LEU A 221 16.27 16.13 -0.18
N ASP A 222 15.35 15.89 0.75
CA ASP A 222 14.99 14.53 1.17
C ASP A 222 13.54 14.42 1.63
N LEU A 223 12.83 13.41 1.13
CA LEU A 223 11.50 13.03 1.57
C LEU A 223 11.62 11.91 2.60
N VAL A 224 11.22 12.18 3.84
CA VAL A 224 11.32 11.19 4.91
C VAL A 224 10.34 10.06 4.64
N TYR A 225 10.87 8.86 4.38
CA TYR A 225 10.08 7.66 4.08
C TYR A 225 8.94 7.43 5.07
N ARG A 226 7.73 7.20 4.54
CA ARG A 226 6.49 6.99 5.31
C ARG A 226 6.17 8.09 6.34
N ALA A 227 6.72 9.28 6.18
CA ALA A 227 6.41 10.44 6.99
C ALA A 227 6.03 11.62 6.09
N PRO A 228 5.29 12.61 6.61
CA PRO A 228 4.91 13.75 5.79
C PRO A 228 6.03 14.77 5.57
N THR A 229 7.23 14.57 6.15
CA THR A 229 8.31 15.56 6.11
C THR A 229 9.07 15.57 4.78
N LEU A 230 9.16 16.74 4.14
CA LEU A 230 10.10 17.03 3.04
C LEU A 230 10.99 18.21 3.40
N SER A 231 12.30 18.04 3.19
CA SER A 231 13.28 19.12 3.37
C SER A 231 13.72 19.73 2.04
N PHE A 232 14.24 20.95 2.14
CA PHE A 232 14.65 21.77 1.02
C PHE A 232 15.96 22.46 1.33
N ARG A 233 16.88 22.48 0.37
CA ARG A 233 18.11 23.26 0.45
C ARG A 233 17.91 24.61 -0.23
N CYS A 234 18.28 25.69 0.44
CA CYS A 234 18.28 27.03 -0.13
C CYS A 234 19.45 27.16 -1.10
N VAL A 235 19.18 27.44 -2.38
CA VAL A 235 20.22 27.61 -3.41
C VAL A 235 20.62 29.08 -3.59
N LYS A 236 19.67 29.99 -3.34
CA LYS A 236 19.90 31.44 -3.36
C LYS A 236 18.86 32.13 -2.47
N PRO A 237 19.17 33.32 -1.90
CA PRO A 237 18.24 34.03 -1.03
C PRO A 237 16.94 34.36 -1.76
N VAL A 238 15.81 34.29 -1.04
CA VAL A 238 14.50 34.65 -1.61
C VAL A 238 14.33 36.17 -1.61
N PRO A 239 14.09 36.82 -2.77
CA PRO A 239 13.81 38.24 -2.85
C PRO A 239 12.55 38.62 -2.07
N GLU A 240 12.58 39.76 -1.37
CA GLU A 240 11.47 40.23 -0.56
C GLU A 240 10.20 40.51 -1.40
N ASP A 241 10.37 40.98 -2.63
CA ASP A 241 9.28 41.24 -3.57
C ASP A 241 8.59 39.96 -4.07
N MET A 242 9.35 38.88 -4.24
CA MET A 242 8.80 37.55 -4.57
C MET A 242 7.86 37.07 -3.47
N LEU A 243 8.30 37.14 -2.21
CA LEU A 243 7.46 36.76 -1.07
C LEU A 243 6.20 37.64 -1.02
N ALA A 244 6.36 38.97 -1.15
CA ALA A 244 5.28 39.94 -0.94
C ALA A 244 4.21 39.99 -2.03
N ARG A 245 4.50 39.58 -3.27
CA ARG A 245 3.61 39.85 -4.41
C ARG A 245 3.25 38.63 -5.24
N ALA A 246 3.95 37.53 -5.09
CA ALA A 246 3.83 36.40 -6.01
C ALA A 246 3.40 35.09 -5.34
N LEU A 247 3.42 34.97 -4.01
CA LEU A 247 2.83 33.81 -3.35
C LEU A 247 1.32 33.80 -3.52
N LEU A 248 0.79 32.65 -3.95
CA LEU A 248 -0.64 32.47 -4.12
C LEU A 248 -1.33 32.53 -2.75
N THR A 249 -2.59 32.94 -2.77
CA THR A 249 -3.48 32.93 -1.61
C THR A 249 -4.78 32.21 -2.00
N PRO A 250 -5.63 31.81 -1.03
CA PRO A 250 -6.86 31.06 -1.33
C PRO A 250 -7.77 31.75 -2.36
N ASP A 251 -7.73 33.08 -2.46
CA ASP A 251 -8.61 33.88 -3.32
C ASP A 251 -7.99 34.27 -4.67
N SER A 252 -6.74 33.92 -4.94
CA SER A 252 -5.97 34.53 -6.04
C SER A 252 -6.09 33.82 -7.40
N VAL A 253 -6.83 32.73 -7.53
CA VAL A 253 -6.82 31.88 -8.74
C VAL A 253 -8.23 31.45 -9.17
N SER A 254 -8.57 31.64 -10.45
CA SER A 254 -9.81 31.11 -11.04
C SER A 254 -9.76 29.58 -11.19
N SER A 255 -10.91 28.89 -11.24
CA SER A 255 -10.94 27.42 -11.35
C SER A 255 -10.07 26.88 -12.50
N ALA A 256 -10.17 27.45 -13.70
CA ALA A 256 -9.39 27.00 -14.86
C ALA A 256 -7.88 27.27 -14.72
N ALA A 257 -7.50 28.35 -14.04
CA ALA A 257 -6.10 28.64 -13.75
C ALA A 257 -5.55 27.73 -12.63
N ARG A 258 -6.39 27.35 -11.67
CA ARG A 258 -6.04 26.44 -10.57
C ARG A 258 -5.78 25.03 -11.08
N GLU A 259 -6.58 24.52 -12.03
CA GLU A 259 -6.31 23.21 -12.62
C GLU A 259 -4.98 23.19 -13.37
N ARG A 260 -4.70 24.19 -14.22
CA ARG A 260 -3.42 24.30 -14.93
C ARG A 260 -2.23 24.43 -13.96
N MET A 261 -2.37 25.24 -12.92
CA MET A 261 -1.36 25.36 -11.86
C MET A 261 -1.10 24.01 -11.20
N TRP A 262 -2.14 23.23 -10.87
CA TRP A 262 -1.96 21.91 -10.31
C TRP A 262 -1.32 20.92 -11.27
N ASP A 263 -1.60 21.01 -12.57
CA ASP A 263 -0.92 20.18 -13.57
C ASP A 263 0.60 20.48 -13.57
N ASP A 264 0.99 21.76 -13.46
CA ASP A 264 2.40 22.16 -13.34
C ASP A 264 3.04 21.74 -12.01
N VAL A 265 2.30 21.87 -10.90
CA VAL A 265 2.74 21.45 -9.56
C VAL A 265 2.96 19.94 -9.55
N VAL A 266 1.99 19.16 -10.02
CA VAL A 266 2.07 17.69 -10.11
C VAL A 266 3.21 17.27 -11.03
N SER A 267 3.33 17.89 -12.21
CA SER A 267 4.41 17.61 -13.14
C SER A 267 5.78 17.85 -12.51
N TYR A 268 5.98 18.99 -11.85
CA TYR A 268 7.22 19.30 -11.15
C TYR A 268 7.54 18.27 -10.07
N TRP A 269 6.64 18.03 -9.13
CA TRP A 269 6.91 17.10 -8.03
C TRP A 269 7.05 15.65 -8.48
N SER A 270 6.36 15.24 -9.54
CA SER A 270 6.52 13.90 -10.12
C SER A 270 7.91 13.68 -10.73
N GLN A 271 8.61 14.73 -11.16
CA GLN A 271 10.01 14.61 -11.60
C GLN A 271 10.96 14.29 -10.44
N TYR A 272 10.71 14.86 -9.25
CA TYR A 272 11.58 14.68 -8.08
C TYR A 272 11.24 13.45 -7.26
N LEU A 273 9.95 13.13 -7.17
CA LEU A 273 9.42 12.06 -6.31
C LEU A 273 9.00 10.82 -7.12
N GLY A 274 9.15 10.85 -8.45
CA GLY A 274 8.76 9.80 -9.38
C GLY A 274 7.25 9.71 -9.63
N GLU A 275 6.84 8.76 -10.48
CA GLU A 275 5.42 8.49 -10.81
C GLU A 275 4.58 8.14 -9.57
N LYS A 276 5.21 7.67 -8.49
CA LYS A 276 4.55 7.30 -7.23
C LYS A 276 3.92 8.51 -6.51
N ALA A 277 4.41 9.73 -6.74
CA ALA A 277 4.00 10.94 -6.02
C ALA A 277 2.91 11.77 -6.72
N GLY A 278 2.72 11.61 -8.03
CA GLY A 278 1.75 12.41 -8.80
C GLY A 278 0.32 12.27 -8.28
N HIS A 279 -0.03 11.09 -7.76
CA HIS A 279 -1.35 10.82 -7.18
C HIS A 279 -1.48 11.15 -5.69
N TRP A 280 -0.36 11.21 -4.97
CA TRP A 280 -0.34 11.71 -3.59
C TRP A 280 -0.77 13.19 -3.55
N LEU A 281 -0.34 13.99 -4.54
CA LEU A 281 -0.78 15.37 -4.75
C LEU A 281 -2.25 15.51 -5.18
N ALA A 282 -2.91 14.45 -5.64
CA ALA A 282 -4.34 14.48 -5.95
C ALA A 282 -5.18 14.76 -4.69
N GLY A 283 -4.73 14.30 -3.51
CA GLY A 283 -5.39 14.61 -2.23
C GLY A 283 -5.32 16.10 -1.90
N HIS A 284 -4.14 16.72 -2.05
CA HIS A 284 -3.97 18.16 -1.90
C HIS A 284 -4.82 18.94 -2.92
N ARG A 285 -4.84 18.47 -4.17
CA ARG A 285 -5.66 19.06 -5.24
C ARG A 285 -7.15 19.00 -4.89
N ALA A 286 -7.62 17.90 -4.31
CA ALA A 286 -8.99 17.73 -3.86
C ALA A 286 -9.37 18.72 -2.74
N VAL A 287 -8.52 18.87 -1.72
CA VAL A 287 -8.74 19.84 -0.64
C VAL A 287 -8.69 21.28 -1.16
N HIS A 288 -7.73 21.63 -2.01
CA HIS A 288 -7.69 22.96 -2.59
C HIS A 288 -8.94 23.26 -3.44
N ALA A 289 -9.43 22.27 -4.19
CA ALA A 289 -10.68 22.40 -4.92
C ALA A 289 -11.87 22.65 -3.98
N GLN A 290 -11.96 21.91 -2.88
CA GLN A 290 -12.99 22.07 -1.85
C GLN A 290 -12.93 23.44 -1.17
N LEU A 291 -11.73 23.92 -0.79
CA LEU A 291 -11.53 25.24 -0.17
C LEU A 291 -12.04 26.38 -1.06
N ALA A 292 -11.84 26.24 -2.37
CA ALA A 292 -12.37 27.19 -3.36
C ALA A 292 -13.79 26.83 -3.85
N LYS A 293 -14.52 25.98 -3.11
CA LYS A 293 -15.93 25.61 -3.33
C LYS A 293 -16.21 24.98 -4.69
N ASP A 294 -15.20 24.36 -5.30
CA ASP A 294 -15.33 23.61 -6.55
C ASP A 294 -15.53 22.12 -6.26
N ASN A 295 -16.76 21.80 -5.88
CA ASN A 295 -17.13 20.46 -5.40
C ASN A 295 -16.94 19.36 -6.46
N LYS A 296 -17.10 19.70 -7.75
CA LYS A 296 -16.91 18.74 -8.84
C LYS A 296 -15.44 18.34 -8.98
N ALA A 297 -14.55 19.34 -9.02
CA ALA A 297 -13.12 19.08 -9.05
C ALA A 297 -12.64 18.38 -7.77
N ALA A 298 -13.17 18.78 -6.61
CA ALA A 298 -12.85 18.13 -5.34
C ALA A 298 -13.13 16.62 -5.37
N LEU A 299 -14.32 16.22 -5.86
CA LEU A 299 -14.68 14.80 -5.97
C LEU A 299 -13.80 14.05 -6.97
N GLN A 300 -13.59 14.60 -8.16
CA GLN A 300 -12.75 13.98 -9.20
C GLN A 300 -11.32 13.70 -8.70
N HIS A 301 -10.73 14.67 -8.01
CA HIS A 301 -9.37 14.54 -7.48
C HIS A 301 -9.34 13.64 -6.24
N ALA A 302 -10.40 13.62 -5.44
CA ALA A 302 -10.54 12.71 -4.32
C ALA A 302 -10.64 11.24 -4.78
N GLU A 303 -11.37 10.97 -5.85
CA GLU A 303 -11.43 9.64 -6.47
C GLU A 303 -10.05 9.22 -6.96
N SER A 304 -9.32 10.12 -7.62
CA SER A 304 -7.97 9.85 -8.11
C SER A 304 -7.00 9.53 -6.96
N HIS A 305 -7.10 10.28 -5.85
CA HIS A 305 -6.31 10.03 -4.65
C HIS A 305 -6.69 8.71 -3.98
N GLU A 306 -7.99 8.46 -3.78
CA GLU A 306 -8.50 7.20 -3.24
C GLU A 306 -7.99 6.03 -4.05
N LEU A 307 -8.22 6.04 -5.36
CA LEU A 307 -7.72 5.02 -6.27
C LEU A 307 -6.22 4.76 -6.02
N TRP A 308 -5.39 5.79 -6.01
CA TRP A 308 -3.96 5.61 -5.75
C TRP A 308 -3.61 5.02 -4.38
N ARG A 309 -4.34 5.33 -3.30
CA ARG A 309 -4.12 4.75 -1.96
C ARG A 309 -4.24 3.22 -1.94
N TRP A 310 -4.92 2.64 -2.93
CA TRP A 310 -5.08 1.19 -3.07
C TRP A 310 -3.97 0.54 -3.90
N THR A 311 -2.93 1.28 -4.28
CA THR A 311 -1.86 0.81 -5.16
C THR A 311 -0.56 0.53 -4.42
N ASN A 312 0.31 -0.29 -4.99
CA ASN A 312 1.66 -0.52 -4.43
C ASN A 312 2.50 0.76 -4.34
N ALA A 313 2.22 1.75 -5.19
CA ALA A 313 2.90 3.05 -5.15
C ALA A 313 2.66 3.82 -3.84
N SER A 314 1.55 3.55 -3.14
CA SER A 314 1.22 4.19 -1.87
C SER A 314 1.92 3.57 -0.65
N ARG A 315 2.51 2.36 -0.77
CA ARG A 315 3.10 1.62 0.37
C ARG A 315 4.28 2.34 1.04
N ASP A 316 4.95 3.20 0.29
CA ASP A 316 6.18 3.88 0.70
C ASP A 316 5.94 5.37 1.00
N VAL A 317 4.70 5.84 0.85
CA VAL A 317 4.31 7.25 0.96
C VAL A 317 3.40 7.43 2.17
N PHE A 318 3.56 8.57 2.86
CA PHE A 318 2.66 8.93 3.95
C PHE A 318 1.21 9.12 3.44
N ILE A 319 0.26 8.57 4.18
CA ILE A 319 -1.17 8.77 3.94
C ILE A 319 -1.75 9.39 5.21
N SER A 320 -2.33 10.57 5.08
CA SER A 320 -2.92 11.28 6.23
C SER A 320 -4.09 10.47 6.81
N PRO A 321 -4.18 10.35 8.15
CA PRO A 321 -5.19 9.52 8.82
C PRO A 321 -6.62 10.03 8.62
N ASP A 322 -6.81 11.33 8.38
CA ASP A 322 -8.14 11.96 8.31
C ASP A 322 -8.75 11.93 6.92
N TRP A 323 -8.13 11.25 5.97
CA TRP A 323 -8.63 11.22 4.59
C TRP A 323 -10.04 10.64 4.48
N THR A 324 -10.28 9.47 5.08
CA THR A 324 -11.59 8.80 4.99
C THR A 324 -12.70 9.60 5.70
N PRO A 325 -12.51 10.07 6.96
CA PRO A 325 -13.47 10.98 7.60
C PRO A 325 -13.72 12.27 6.80
N TRP A 326 -12.68 12.85 6.19
CA TRP A 326 -12.82 14.04 5.35
C TRP A 326 -13.67 13.77 4.09
N LEU A 327 -13.45 12.63 3.43
CA LEU A 327 -14.22 12.19 2.27
C LEU A 327 -15.69 12.01 2.62
N ASP A 328 -15.98 11.38 3.78
CA ASP A 328 -17.33 11.16 4.29
C ASP A 328 -18.07 12.47 4.64
N ALA A 329 -17.33 13.51 5.03
CA ALA A 329 -17.86 14.83 5.36
C ALA A 329 -18.22 15.69 4.13
N LEU A 330 -17.89 15.26 2.90
CA LEU A 330 -18.30 15.98 1.69
C LEU A 330 -19.84 15.97 1.54
N PRO A 331 -20.46 17.08 1.09
CA PRO A 331 -21.92 17.21 1.08
C PRO A 331 -22.60 16.09 0.28
N SER A 332 -23.67 15.51 0.82
CA SER A 332 -24.41 14.41 0.19
C SER A 332 -25.00 14.77 -1.18
N SER A 333 -25.26 16.05 -1.47
CA SER A 333 -25.68 16.54 -2.79
C SER A 333 -24.56 16.57 -3.85
N VAL A 334 -23.30 16.62 -3.42
CA VAL A 334 -22.10 16.47 -4.27
C VAL A 334 -21.82 14.99 -4.51
N THR A 335 -22.09 14.19 -3.49
CA THR A 335 -21.96 12.74 -3.55
C THR A 335 -23.19 12.00 -4.09
N GLN A 336 -24.18 12.71 -4.62
CA GLN A 336 -25.35 12.12 -5.32
C GLN A 336 -25.08 11.91 -6.82
N SER A 337 -23.87 12.20 -7.29
CA SER A 337 -23.44 11.68 -8.59
C SER A 337 -23.18 10.18 -8.48
N GLU A 338 -23.49 9.43 -9.54
CA GLU A 338 -23.25 8.00 -9.76
C GLU A 338 -21.86 7.52 -9.29
N SER A 339 -20.91 8.43 -9.12
CA SER A 339 -19.55 8.23 -8.62
C SER A 339 -19.44 7.81 -7.13
N ARG A 340 -20.32 8.28 -6.22
CA ARG A 340 -20.36 7.73 -4.83
C ARG A 340 -21.01 6.36 -4.81
N GLU A 341 -22.03 6.10 -5.61
CA GLU A 341 -22.64 4.77 -5.70
C GLU A 341 -21.67 3.79 -6.37
N ARG A 342 -20.88 4.22 -7.37
CA ARG A 342 -19.76 3.44 -7.93
C ARG A 342 -18.63 3.21 -6.93
N ALA A 343 -18.18 4.24 -6.21
CA ALA A 343 -17.15 4.09 -5.19
C ALA A 343 -17.65 3.28 -3.97
N GLU A 344 -18.89 3.50 -3.53
CA GLU A 344 -19.55 2.71 -2.47
C GLU A 344 -19.87 1.29 -2.94
N ASN A 345 -20.17 1.03 -4.21
CA ASN A 345 -20.37 -0.32 -4.74
C ASN A 345 -19.02 -1.04 -4.90
N LEU A 346 -17.95 -0.34 -5.30
CA LEU A 346 -16.58 -0.85 -5.26
C LEU A 346 -16.15 -1.18 -3.82
N VAL A 347 -16.47 -0.29 -2.87
CA VAL A 347 -16.18 -0.44 -1.43
C VAL A 347 -17.11 -1.45 -0.76
N ARG A 348 -18.38 -1.61 -1.17
CA ARG A 348 -19.33 -2.62 -0.68
C ARG A 348 -18.98 -4.00 -1.22
N TYR A 349 -18.54 -4.09 -2.48
CA TYR A 349 -17.94 -5.30 -3.05
C TYR A 349 -16.70 -5.70 -2.26
N HIS A 350 -15.82 -4.75 -1.89
CA HIS A 350 -14.67 -5.03 -1.02
C HIS A 350 -15.05 -5.34 0.44
N ARG A 351 -16.09 -4.71 1.01
CA ARG A 351 -16.62 -5.01 2.36
C ARG A 351 -17.38 -6.34 2.41
N GLY A 352 -17.87 -6.86 1.28
CA GLY A 352 -18.43 -8.20 1.15
C GLY A 352 -17.37 -9.30 1.14
N VAL A 353 -16.11 -8.95 0.84
CA VAL A 353 -14.91 -9.81 0.88
C VAL A 353 -14.14 -9.62 2.21
N ASN A 354 -14.87 -9.36 3.31
CA ASN A 354 -14.33 -9.14 4.66
C ASN A 354 -13.78 -10.42 5.35
N SER A 355 -13.18 -11.34 4.60
CA SER A 355 -12.43 -12.48 5.16
C SER A 355 -11.02 -12.64 4.61
N LEU A 356 -10.52 -11.70 3.78
CA LEU A 356 -9.11 -11.68 3.37
C LEU A 356 -8.32 -10.68 4.22
N PRO A 357 -7.16 -11.08 4.78
CA PRO A 357 -6.30 -10.17 5.52
C PRO A 357 -5.91 -9.00 4.63
N THR A 358 -6.11 -7.79 5.13
CA THR A 358 -5.45 -6.61 4.58
C THR A 358 -3.96 -6.90 4.41
N PRO A 359 -3.34 -6.59 3.25
CA PRO A 359 -1.88 -6.51 3.17
C PRO A 359 -1.41 -5.60 4.30
N ASP A 360 -0.28 -5.88 4.95
CA ASP A 360 0.34 -5.08 6.03
C ASP A 360 0.36 -3.57 5.67
N ARG A 361 -0.77 -2.91 5.90
CA ARG A 361 -1.00 -1.49 5.66
C ARG A 361 -0.71 -0.83 6.98
N ALA A 362 0.12 0.21 6.95
CA ALA A 362 0.26 1.14 8.07
C ALA A 362 -1.01 2.00 8.28
N PHE A 363 -2.21 1.44 8.08
CA PHE A 363 -3.36 1.91 8.81
C PHE A 363 -3.09 1.52 10.26
N ALA A 364 -2.81 2.52 11.10
CA ALA A 364 -2.81 2.34 12.53
C ALA A 364 -1.82 1.31 13.09
N THR A 365 -0.60 1.15 12.55
CA THR A 365 0.42 0.34 13.27
C THR A 365 0.69 0.92 14.66
N TRP A 366 0.67 2.24 14.85
CA TRP A 366 0.86 2.83 16.18
C TRP A 366 -0.28 2.51 17.17
N LYS A 367 -1.56 2.56 16.76
CA LYS A 367 -2.69 2.13 17.62
C LYS A 367 -2.68 0.62 17.82
N THR A 368 -2.41 -0.15 16.77
CA THR A 368 -2.39 -1.62 16.82
C THR A 368 -1.23 -2.14 17.65
N ASP A 369 -0.06 -1.52 17.57
CA ASP A 369 1.13 -1.87 18.34
C ASP A 369 0.96 -1.47 19.81
N ALA A 370 0.36 -0.31 20.10
CA ALA A 370 0.00 0.08 21.47
C ALA A 370 -1.07 -0.86 22.08
N ILE A 371 -2.07 -1.27 21.29
CA ILE A 371 -3.08 -2.25 21.69
C ILE A 371 -2.44 -3.63 21.91
N LYS A 372 -1.56 -4.07 21.00
CA LYS A 372 -0.82 -5.33 21.13
C LYS A 372 0.06 -5.31 22.38
N GLN A 373 0.82 -4.24 22.60
CA GLN A 373 1.62 -4.06 23.83
C GLN A 373 0.74 -4.11 25.07
N ARG A 374 -0.46 -3.51 25.04
CA ARG A 374 -1.43 -3.60 26.14
C ARG A 374 -1.93 -5.03 26.38
N TYR A 375 -2.23 -5.80 25.33
CA TYR A 375 -2.59 -7.23 25.50
C TYR A 375 -1.46 -8.03 26.12
N TRP A 376 -0.23 -7.82 25.67
CA TRP A 376 0.94 -8.49 26.24
C TRP A 376 1.19 -8.07 27.70
N GLN A 377 0.96 -6.81 28.06
CA GLN A 377 1.04 -6.33 29.46
C GLN A 377 -0.05 -6.94 30.35
N GLN A 378 -1.28 -7.08 29.85
CA GLN A 378 -2.38 -7.71 30.59
C GLN A 378 -2.16 -9.21 30.77
N ILE A 379 -1.59 -9.87 29.75
CA ILE A 379 -1.18 -11.27 29.86
C ILE A 379 -0.05 -11.41 30.88
N GLU A 380 0.93 -10.50 30.90
CA GLU A 380 1.96 -10.51 31.94
C GLU A 380 1.35 -10.41 33.33
N ASP A 381 0.44 -9.47 33.58
CA ASP A 381 -0.20 -9.30 34.88
C ASP A 381 -0.96 -10.57 35.28
N LEU A 382 -1.73 -11.16 34.35
CA LEU A 382 -2.45 -12.42 34.54
C LEU A 382 -1.50 -13.59 34.89
N LEU A 383 -0.36 -13.68 34.20
CA LEU A 383 0.64 -14.72 34.43
C LEU A 383 1.36 -14.53 35.76
N CYS A 384 1.67 -13.29 36.13
CA CYS A 384 2.25 -12.96 37.44
C CYS A 384 1.28 -13.34 38.58
N GLU A 385 -0.01 -13.07 38.42
CA GLU A 385 -1.06 -13.49 39.37
C GLU A 385 -1.15 -15.02 39.51
N ARG A 386 -0.90 -15.76 38.43
CA ARG A 386 -0.84 -17.24 38.43
C ARG A 386 0.51 -17.79 38.89
N HIS A 387 1.41 -16.94 39.38
CA HIS A 387 2.77 -17.29 39.78
C HIS A 387 3.60 -17.97 38.66
N CYS A 388 3.28 -17.68 37.40
CA CYS A 388 4.08 -18.07 36.25
C CYS A 388 5.39 -17.28 36.23
N THR A 389 6.49 -17.97 35.93
CA THR A 389 7.84 -17.37 35.96
C THR A 389 8.61 -17.59 34.66
N HIS A 390 8.20 -18.58 33.87
CA HIS A 390 8.88 -19.02 32.66
C HIS A 390 7.90 -19.07 31.50
N VAL A 391 8.29 -18.51 30.36
CA VAL A 391 7.47 -18.42 29.15
C VAL A 391 8.17 -19.13 28.00
N VAL A 392 7.40 -19.91 27.25
CA VAL A 392 7.77 -20.48 25.95
C VAL A 392 6.90 -19.84 24.89
N LEU A 393 7.49 -19.23 23.87
CA LEU A 393 6.72 -18.73 22.72
C LEU A 393 6.55 -19.81 21.68
N TYR A 394 5.33 -19.99 21.17
CA TYR A 394 5.06 -20.91 20.06
C TYR A 394 4.88 -20.14 18.75
N GLY A 395 5.79 -20.36 17.79
CA GLY A 395 5.92 -19.70 16.50
C GLY A 395 7.16 -18.81 16.41
N ALA A 396 8.01 -19.02 15.41
CA ALA A 396 9.24 -18.24 15.12
C ALA A 396 9.07 -17.29 13.92
N GLY A 397 7.83 -16.81 13.72
CA GLY A 397 7.44 -15.98 12.59
C GLY A 397 7.79 -14.49 12.70
N ARG A 398 7.15 -13.66 11.87
CA ARG A 398 7.31 -12.20 11.88
C ARG A 398 6.83 -11.57 13.19
N HIS A 399 5.75 -12.10 13.77
CA HIS A 399 5.16 -11.59 15.01
C HIS A 399 6.11 -11.71 16.22
N THR A 400 6.76 -12.86 16.38
CA THR A 400 7.76 -13.11 17.42
C THR A 400 8.96 -12.17 17.32
N ARG A 401 9.46 -11.93 16.10
CA ARG A 401 10.53 -10.96 15.86
C ARG A 401 10.09 -9.54 16.23
N TRP A 402 8.89 -9.14 15.81
CA TRP A 402 8.32 -7.84 16.18
C TRP A 402 8.25 -7.69 17.70
N LEU A 403 7.71 -8.68 18.42
CA LEU A 403 7.58 -8.65 19.88
C LEU A 403 8.92 -8.45 20.59
N LEU A 404 9.96 -9.17 20.15
CA LEU A 404 11.29 -9.07 20.75
C LEU A 404 11.98 -7.73 20.41
N GLN A 405 11.78 -7.21 19.19
CA GLN A 405 12.32 -5.93 18.74
C GLN A 405 11.68 -4.71 19.41
N GLN A 406 10.39 -4.79 19.77
CA GLN A 406 9.71 -3.75 20.55
C GLN A 406 10.15 -3.73 22.03
N GLY A 407 11.00 -4.70 22.43
CA GLY A 407 11.31 -5.00 23.81
C GLY A 407 10.31 -6.01 24.35
N TRP A 408 10.78 -7.23 24.64
CA TRP A 408 9.99 -8.20 25.41
C TRP A 408 9.36 -7.46 26.61
N PRO A 409 8.04 -7.56 26.81
CA PRO A 409 7.29 -6.54 27.57
C PRO A 409 7.76 -6.33 29.01
N THR A 410 8.65 -7.19 29.54
CA THR A 410 8.95 -7.22 30.96
C THR A 410 10.25 -7.93 31.36
N GLN A 411 10.84 -7.47 32.47
CA GLN A 411 11.93 -8.14 33.18
C GLN A 411 11.45 -9.19 34.22
N ARG A 412 10.13 -9.34 34.43
CA ARG A 412 9.51 -10.19 35.46
C ARG A 412 9.27 -11.62 35.00
N LEU A 413 9.01 -11.83 33.71
CA LEU A 413 8.82 -13.14 33.11
C LEU A 413 10.05 -13.53 32.29
N LYS A 414 10.60 -14.72 32.55
CA LYS A 414 11.76 -15.22 31.82
C LYS A 414 11.30 -15.94 30.55
N LEU A 415 11.56 -15.35 29.39
CA LEU A 415 11.44 -16.04 28.11
C LEU A 415 12.56 -17.10 28.01
N VAL A 416 12.19 -18.38 27.90
CA VAL A 416 13.13 -19.51 27.97
C VAL A 416 13.58 -19.95 26.59
N CYS A 417 12.63 -20.11 25.68
CA CYS A 417 12.88 -20.51 24.30
C CYS A 417 11.68 -20.18 23.42
N ILE A 418 11.91 -20.30 22.11
CA ILE A 418 10.88 -20.24 21.07
C ILE A 418 10.75 -21.65 20.48
N VAL A 419 9.53 -22.08 20.19
CA VAL A 419 9.27 -23.38 19.56
C VAL A 419 8.56 -23.14 18.23
N ASP A 420 9.04 -23.76 17.16
CA ASP A 420 8.42 -23.69 15.83
C ASP A 420 8.44 -25.06 15.16
N ASP A 421 7.41 -25.40 14.39
CA ASP A 421 7.32 -26.72 13.75
C ASP A 421 8.37 -26.90 12.63
N ASN A 422 8.81 -25.80 12.01
CA ASN A 422 9.82 -25.79 10.95
C ASN A 422 10.71 -24.54 11.08
N PRO A 423 11.60 -24.49 12.08
CA PRO A 423 12.39 -23.30 12.38
C PRO A 423 13.34 -22.99 11.23
N ALA A 424 13.27 -21.76 10.71
CA ALA A 424 14.18 -21.27 9.66
C ALA A 424 15.53 -20.79 10.23
N VAL A 425 15.64 -20.65 11.56
CA VAL A 425 16.80 -20.13 12.29
C VAL A 425 16.91 -20.83 13.64
N ASP A 426 18.13 -20.95 14.17
CA ASP A 426 18.40 -21.61 15.47
C ASP A 426 18.19 -20.68 16.68
N ALA A 427 18.13 -19.35 16.46
CA ALA A 427 17.90 -18.35 17.50
C ALA A 427 17.24 -17.07 16.95
N ILE A 428 16.52 -16.33 17.80
CA ILE A 428 15.98 -14.99 17.53
C ILE A 428 16.31 -14.08 18.73
N GLU A 429 17.03 -12.97 18.51
CA GLU A 429 17.45 -12.02 19.57
C GLU A 429 18.09 -12.75 20.78
N ASP A 430 19.04 -13.66 20.49
CA ASP A 430 19.73 -14.53 21.47
C ASP A 430 18.85 -15.56 22.22
N ILE A 431 17.57 -15.68 21.89
CA ILE A 431 16.68 -16.72 22.41
C ILE A 431 16.71 -17.95 21.49
N PRO A 432 17.00 -19.16 22.00
CA PRO A 432 17.08 -20.37 21.19
C PRO A 432 15.70 -20.77 20.63
N VAL A 433 15.70 -21.24 19.37
CA VAL A 433 14.52 -21.79 18.69
C VAL A 433 14.67 -23.31 18.57
N TYR A 434 13.64 -24.06 18.97
CA TYR A 434 13.61 -25.52 18.90
C TYR A 434 12.43 -26.02 18.07
N THR A 435 12.54 -27.23 17.52
CA THR A 435 11.35 -27.99 17.12
C THR A 435 10.63 -28.55 18.36
N PRO A 436 9.33 -28.91 18.29
CA PRO A 436 8.59 -29.48 19.42
C PRO A 436 9.20 -30.77 20.02
N ASP A 437 10.04 -31.47 19.26
CA ASP A 437 10.72 -32.69 19.70
C ASP A 437 12.09 -32.45 20.33
N GLU A 438 12.66 -31.26 20.13
CA GLU A 438 13.99 -30.87 20.61
C GLU A 438 13.95 -29.97 21.85
N VAL A 439 12.77 -29.61 22.33
CA VAL A 439 12.60 -28.73 23.50
C VAL A 439 13.25 -29.36 24.74
N PRO A 440 14.22 -28.69 25.38
CA PRO A 440 14.91 -29.24 26.55
C PRO A 440 13.97 -29.32 27.75
N SER A 441 14.29 -30.19 28.71
CA SER A 441 13.61 -30.21 30.01
C SER A 441 13.87 -28.91 30.76
N ILE A 442 12.82 -28.15 31.06
CA ILE A 442 12.89 -26.90 31.81
C ILE A 442 12.68 -27.21 33.30
N GLU A 443 13.76 -27.17 34.09
CA GLU A 443 13.72 -27.42 35.54
C GLU A 443 13.36 -26.13 36.31
N ALA A 444 12.27 -26.20 37.08
CA ALA A 444 11.77 -25.21 38.04
C ALA A 444 11.07 -23.95 37.46
N GLY A 445 9.83 -23.74 37.94
CA GLY A 445 8.96 -22.61 37.60
C GLY A 445 7.66 -23.07 36.95
N ASN A 446 6.57 -22.32 37.15
CA ASN A 446 5.32 -22.53 36.41
C ASN A 446 5.56 -22.03 34.97
N VAL A 447 5.76 -22.97 34.05
CA VAL A 447 6.00 -22.72 32.62
C VAL A 447 4.66 -22.58 31.91
N VAL A 448 4.54 -21.54 31.08
CA VAL A 448 3.40 -21.32 30.21
C VAL A 448 3.84 -21.20 28.76
N VAL A 449 3.04 -21.77 27.86
CA VAL A 449 3.21 -21.61 26.42
C VAL A 449 2.29 -20.49 25.94
N LEU A 450 2.87 -19.48 25.31
CA LEU A 450 2.15 -18.37 24.69
C LEU A 450 2.23 -18.51 23.17
N PRO A 451 1.10 -18.69 22.47
CA PRO A 451 1.04 -18.62 21.02
C PRO A 451 1.47 -17.24 20.53
N SER A 452 2.52 -17.17 19.71
CA SER A 452 3.09 -15.91 19.21
C SER A 452 2.61 -15.64 17.79
N SER A 453 1.30 -15.43 17.63
CA SER A 453 0.69 -15.07 16.35
C SER A 453 -0.57 -14.23 16.55
N ASP A 454 -0.64 -13.09 15.89
CA ASP A 454 -1.80 -12.19 15.88
C ASP A 454 -2.83 -12.53 14.78
N GLY A 455 -2.39 -13.10 13.66
CA GLY A 455 -3.27 -13.47 12.53
C GLY A 455 -3.68 -14.95 12.47
N TYR A 456 -2.98 -15.83 13.19
CA TYR A 456 -3.19 -17.29 13.12
C TYR A 456 -3.22 -17.94 14.52
N GLU A 457 -3.51 -17.17 15.56
CA GLU A 457 -3.44 -17.64 16.95
C GLU A 457 -4.24 -18.92 17.18
N SER A 458 -5.44 -19.05 16.59
CA SER A 458 -6.31 -20.23 16.71
C SER A 458 -5.64 -21.51 16.20
N VAL A 459 -4.88 -21.43 15.10
CA VAL A 459 -4.14 -22.56 14.53
C VAL A 459 -2.91 -22.88 15.39
N VAL A 460 -2.23 -21.85 15.88
CA VAL A 460 -1.03 -21.99 16.73
C VAL A 460 -1.40 -22.54 18.11
N ILE A 461 -2.55 -22.18 18.67
CA ILE A 461 -3.06 -22.66 19.96
C ILE A 461 -3.19 -24.18 19.98
N GLU A 462 -3.74 -24.79 18.92
CA GLU A 462 -3.92 -26.24 18.89
C GLU A 462 -2.57 -26.98 18.90
N ARG A 463 -1.56 -26.42 18.22
CA ARG A 463 -0.20 -26.97 18.24
C ARG A 463 0.51 -26.72 19.56
N ALA A 464 0.33 -25.53 20.14
CA ALA A 464 0.82 -25.19 21.48
C ALA A 464 0.23 -26.12 22.54
N LYS A 465 -1.05 -26.52 22.44
CA LYS A 465 -1.68 -27.50 23.34
C LYS A 465 -1.06 -28.88 23.22
N LEU A 466 -0.71 -29.31 22.01
CA LEU A 466 -0.02 -30.59 21.81
C LEU A 466 1.34 -30.59 22.50
N LEU A 467 2.15 -29.55 22.28
CA LEU A 467 3.42 -29.38 23.00
C LEU A 467 3.21 -29.33 24.52
N ALA A 468 2.30 -28.48 24.99
CA ALA A 468 2.03 -28.30 26.40
C ALA A 468 1.59 -29.61 27.08
N SER A 469 0.79 -30.44 26.40
CA SER A 469 0.36 -31.75 26.91
C SER A 469 1.52 -32.74 27.10
N LYS A 470 2.55 -32.67 26.24
CA LYS A 470 3.76 -33.51 26.33
C LYS A 470 4.63 -33.16 27.53
N HIS A 471 4.60 -31.89 27.96
CA HIS A 471 5.44 -31.36 29.02
C HIS A 471 4.69 -31.01 30.32
N GLY A 472 3.36 -31.14 30.34
CA GLY A 472 2.52 -30.76 31.49
C GLY A 472 2.45 -29.25 31.73
N TRP A 473 2.50 -28.44 30.68
CA TRP A 473 2.44 -26.98 30.74
C TRP A 473 1.03 -26.46 30.46
N ASP A 474 0.78 -25.21 30.85
CA ASP A 474 -0.45 -24.50 30.47
C ASP A 474 -0.24 -23.71 29.17
N VAL A 475 -1.31 -23.57 28.39
CA VAL A 475 -1.35 -22.67 27.22
C VAL A 475 -2.24 -21.48 27.57
N VAL A 476 -1.72 -20.27 27.38
CA VAL A 476 -2.49 -19.05 27.57
C VAL A 476 -2.53 -18.28 26.26
N PRO A 477 -3.71 -18.17 25.62
CA PRO A 477 -3.89 -17.29 24.47
C PRO A 477 -3.67 -15.84 24.87
N VAL A 478 -3.11 -15.06 23.95
CA VAL A 478 -2.82 -13.64 24.12
C VAL A 478 -3.95 -12.80 23.50
N TYR A 479 -4.32 -13.09 22.25
CA TYR A 479 -5.27 -12.27 21.50
C TYR A 479 -6.71 -12.76 21.61
N THR A 480 -6.91 -14.05 21.83
CA THR A 480 -8.23 -14.70 21.90
C THR A 480 -8.69 -15.00 23.34
N ASN A 481 -8.03 -14.42 24.35
CA ASN A 481 -8.37 -14.66 25.75
C ASN A 481 -9.68 -13.98 26.17
N GLU A 482 -10.72 -14.78 26.48
CA GLU A 482 -12.05 -14.28 26.85
C GLU A 482 -12.07 -13.36 28.08
N SER A 483 -11.11 -13.51 28.98
CA SER A 483 -10.97 -12.67 30.19
C SER A 483 -10.56 -11.25 29.84
N ILE A 484 -9.86 -11.09 28.71
CA ILE A 484 -9.27 -9.84 28.24
C ILE A 484 -10.21 -9.14 27.24
N SER A 485 -10.93 -9.91 26.43
CA SER A 485 -11.86 -9.40 25.41
C SER A 485 -13.16 -8.77 25.94
N ARG A 486 -13.50 -8.97 27.23
CA ARG A 486 -14.72 -8.43 27.86
C ARG A 486 -14.69 -6.92 28.17
N VAL A 487 -13.58 -6.22 27.96
CA VAL A 487 -13.47 -4.77 28.22
C VAL A 487 -13.83 -3.91 26.99
N HIS A 488 -14.07 -4.51 25.82
CA HIS A 488 -14.33 -3.77 24.57
C HIS A 488 -15.50 -4.31 23.73
N HIS A 489 -16.56 -4.80 24.39
CA HIS A 489 -17.81 -5.26 23.75
C HIS A 489 -18.66 -4.11 23.15
N ASP A 490 -18.11 -3.33 22.23
CA ASP A 490 -18.88 -2.51 21.27
C ASP A 490 -18.42 -2.63 19.80
N ASP A 491 -17.37 -3.41 19.50
CA ASP A 491 -16.92 -3.68 18.12
C ASP A 491 -17.01 -5.18 17.78
N ALA A 492 -18.24 -5.69 17.65
CA ALA A 492 -18.50 -7.09 17.28
C ALA A 492 -18.82 -7.22 15.78
N ALA A 493 -17.80 -7.45 14.95
CA ALA A 493 -17.99 -7.91 13.58
C ALA A 493 -16.75 -8.68 13.04
N THR A 494 -16.33 -9.77 13.68
CA THR A 494 -15.39 -10.72 13.06
C THR A 494 -15.51 -12.13 13.65
N HIS A 495 -16.57 -12.85 13.29
CA HIS A 495 -16.62 -14.30 13.40
C HIS A 495 -17.39 -14.85 12.20
N ILE A 496 -16.69 -15.42 11.22
CA ILE A 496 -17.29 -16.30 10.21
C ILE A 496 -16.38 -17.52 10.06
N GLU A 497 -16.84 -18.65 10.58
CA GLU A 497 -16.39 -20.00 10.21
C GLU A 497 -16.79 -20.27 8.76
N ILE A 498 -15.86 -20.74 7.93
CA ILE A 498 -16.18 -21.33 6.62
C ILE A 498 -16.11 -22.85 6.74
N LYS A 499 -17.27 -23.49 6.61
CA LYS A 499 -17.42 -24.94 6.48
C LYS A 499 -16.90 -25.40 5.13
N ALA A 500 -15.94 -26.33 5.15
CA ALA A 500 -15.63 -27.19 4.02
C ALA A 500 -16.75 -28.20 3.79
N GLN A 501 -17.36 -28.20 2.61
CA GLN A 501 -18.07 -29.36 2.08
C GLN A 501 -17.44 -29.76 0.75
N LEU A 502 -16.85 -30.95 0.78
CA LEU A 502 -16.29 -31.67 -0.35
C LEU A 502 -17.44 -32.27 -1.19
N HIS A 503 -17.42 -32.03 -2.49
CA HIS A 503 -17.93 -32.99 -3.46
C HIS A 503 -16.76 -33.59 -4.23
N THR A 504 -16.52 -34.86 -3.92
CA THR A 504 -15.60 -35.75 -4.61
C THR A 504 -16.29 -36.30 -5.84
N THR A 505 -15.80 -35.99 -7.05
CA THR A 505 -15.97 -36.90 -8.19
C THR A 505 -14.81 -36.80 -9.20
N SER A 506 -14.29 -37.99 -9.48
CA SER A 506 -13.56 -38.45 -10.67
C SER A 506 -12.15 -37.90 -10.99
N ASN A 507 -11.20 -38.84 -10.88
CA ASN A 507 -9.92 -38.86 -11.56
C ASN A 507 -10.07 -38.63 -13.08
N ILE A 508 -9.40 -37.62 -13.63
CA ILE A 508 -9.04 -37.57 -15.05
C ILE A 508 -7.58 -37.11 -15.13
N VAL A 509 -6.72 -37.97 -15.69
CA VAL A 509 -5.39 -37.61 -16.22
C VAL A 509 -5.56 -37.55 -17.72
N THR A 510 -5.28 -36.42 -18.39
CA THR A 510 -5.22 -36.41 -19.85
C THR A 510 -4.25 -35.35 -20.39
N HIS A 511 -3.32 -35.81 -21.22
CA HIS A 511 -2.45 -35.04 -22.10
C HIS A 511 -3.24 -34.28 -23.17
N VAL A 512 -2.67 -33.24 -23.81
CA VAL A 512 -3.26 -32.67 -25.05
C VAL A 512 -3.27 -33.75 -26.13
N GLN A 513 -4.45 -34.12 -26.63
CA GLN A 513 -4.61 -35.15 -27.65
C GLN A 513 -4.88 -34.52 -29.02
N ALA A 514 -4.08 -34.87 -30.02
CA ALA A 514 -4.17 -34.28 -31.37
C ALA A 514 -5.51 -34.59 -32.07
N ASP A 515 -6.17 -35.68 -31.71
CA ASP A 515 -7.48 -36.11 -32.22
C ASP A 515 -8.65 -35.30 -31.64
N GLU A 516 -8.44 -34.54 -30.56
CA GLU A 516 -9.45 -33.64 -30.00
C GLU A 516 -9.45 -32.26 -30.67
N ILE A 517 -8.40 -31.91 -31.42
CA ILE A 517 -8.18 -30.58 -32.00
C ILE A 517 -8.60 -30.61 -33.48
N ASP A 518 -9.51 -29.73 -33.90
CA ASP A 518 -9.77 -29.50 -35.32
C ASP A 518 -8.49 -28.92 -35.98
N PRO A 519 -7.89 -29.59 -36.98
CA PRO A 519 -6.71 -29.08 -37.65
C PRO A 519 -7.00 -27.87 -38.56
N ALA A 520 -8.27 -27.60 -38.91
CA ALA A 520 -8.66 -26.55 -39.85
C ALA A 520 -9.97 -25.80 -39.47
N PRO A 521 -10.07 -25.25 -38.24
CA PRO A 521 -11.30 -24.70 -37.72
C PRO A 521 -11.75 -23.44 -38.47
N VAL A 522 -13.06 -23.20 -38.47
CA VAL A 522 -13.69 -22.15 -39.29
C VAL A 522 -13.33 -20.75 -38.81
N HIS A 523 -13.18 -20.52 -37.50
CA HIS A 523 -12.90 -19.19 -36.94
C HIS A 523 -11.55 -18.63 -37.38
N ARG A 524 -10.55 -19.48 -37.67
CA ARG A 524 -9.24 -19.01 -38.19
C ARG A 524 -9.38 -18.22 -39.48
N ALA A 525 -10.28 -18.61 -40.38
CA ALA A 525 -10.55 -17.84 -41.59
C ALA A 525 -11.22 -16.48 -41.28
N GLN A 526 -12.06 -16.41 -40.23
CA GLN A 526 -12.68 -15.16 -39.78
C GLN A 526 -11.63 -14.19 -39.22
N LEU A 527 -10.57 -14.71 -38.60
CA LEU A 527 -9.43 -13.96 -38.10
C LEU A 527 -8.39 -13.62 -39.19
N GLY A 528 -8.61 -14.04 -40.45
CA GLY A 528 -7.67 -13.82 -41.54
C GLY A 528 -6.42 -14.71 -41.48
N LEU A 529 -6.42 -15.76 -40.64
CA LEU A 529 -5.38 -16.76 -40.57
C LEU A 529 -5.60 -17.85 -41.65
N LYS A 530 -4.55 -18.61 -41.96
CA LYS A 530 -4.70 -19.86 -42.71
C LYS A 530 -5.58 -20.82 -41.91
N ARG A 531 -6.53 -21.49 -42.57
CA ARG A 531 -7.44 -22.41 -41.87
C ARG A 531 -6.66 -23.50 -41.14
N GLU A 532 -5.66 -24.07 -41.78
CA GLU A 532 -4.81 -25.09 -41.18
C GLU A 532 -4.00 -24.53 -40.01
N ARG A 533 -3.85 -25.32 -38.94
CA ARG A 533 -2.95 -25.07 -37.78
C ARG A 533 -1.57 -25.73 -38.05
N PRO A 534 -0.59 -25.03 -38.63
CA PRO A 534 0.70 -25.65 -39.01
C PRO A 534 1.58 -26.03 -37.81
N TRP A 535 1.23 -25.57 -36.61
CA TRP A 535 1.96 -25.74 -35.35
C TRP A 535 1.34 -26.80 -34.43
N ILE A 536 0.29 -27.51 -34.87
CA ILE A 536 -0.47 -28.46 -34.05
C ILE A 536 0.42 -29.56 -33.46
N ASP A 537 1.39 -30.05 -34.24
CA ASP A 537 2.37 -31.05 -33.79
C ASP A 537 3.27 -30.51 -32.67
N GLN A 538 3.61 -29.22 -32.70
CA GLN A 538 4.42 -28.57 -31.67
C GLN A 538 3.61 -28.39 -30.38
N LEU A 539 2.33 -28.03 -30.46
CA LEU A 539 1.45 -27.96 -29.29
C LEU A 539 1.34 -29.33 -28.62
N CYS A 540 1.08 -30.38 -29.41
CA CYS A 540 0.93 -31.74 -28.90
C CYS A 540 2.24 -32.33 -28.32
N LYS A 541 3.41 -31.89 -28.79
CA LYS A 541 4.72 -32.34 -28.27
C LYS A 541 5.07 -31.78 -26.89
N ASN A 542 4.52 -30.62 -26.53
CA ASN A 542 4.83 -29.93 -25.27
C ASN A 542 3.77 -30.18 -24.18
N ALA A 543 2.94 -31.20 -24.35
CA ALA A 543 1.64 -31.39 -23.69
C ALA A 543 1.63 -32.31 -22.45
N GLY A 544 2.72 -32.32 -21.69
CA GLY A 544 2.75 -33.02 -20.40
C GLY A 544 2.18 -32.13 -19.31
N TRP A 545 0.85 -32.02 -19.16
CA TRP A 545 0.33 -31.36 -17.97
C TRP A 545 0.68 -32.19 -16.74
N PRO A 546 1.13 -31.55 -15.64
CA PRO A 546 1.43 -32.27 -14.42
C PRO A 546 0.18 -32.99 -13.91
N ALA A 547 0.32 -34.25 -13.49
CA ALA A 547 -0.81 -35.05 -13.02
C ALA A 547 -1.52 -34.45 -11.79
N TRP A 548 -0.86 -33.52 -11.09
CA TRP A 548 -1.42 -32.79 -9.95
C TRP A 548 -2.32 -31.61 -10.38
N ALA A 549 -2.16 -31.07 -11.59
CA ALA A 549 -2.92 -29.93 -12.07
C ALA A 549 -4.37 -30.31 -12.43
N ARG A 550 -5.34 -29.53 -11.95
CA ARG A 550 -6.79 -29.69 -12.19
C ARG A 550 -7.40 -28.41 -12.78
N GLY A 551 -8.63 -28.49 -13.28
CA GLY A 551 -9.39 -27.33 -13.76
C GLY A 551 -8.61 -26.50 -14.78
N HIS A 552 -7.93 -27.18 -15.71
CA HIS A 552 -6.97 -26.56 -16.62
C HIS A 552 -7.57 -26.37 -18.02
N ILE A 553 -6.98 -25.44 -18.78
CA ILE A 553 -7.16 -25.25 -20.23
C ILE A 553 -7.08 -26.62 -20.94
N ASN A 554 -8.13 -27.02 -21.67
CA ASN A 554 -8.14 -28.29 -22.39
C ASN A 554 -7.35 -28.22 -23.73
N SER A 555 -7.23 -29.34 -24.45
CA SER A 555 -6.52 -29.44 -25.74
C SER A 555 -6.96 -28.40 -26.77
N ARG A 556 -8.27 -28.15 -26.85
CA ARG A 556 -8.90 -27.23 -27.81
C ARG A 556 -8.68 -25.78 -27.38
N ASP A 557 -8.85 -25.50 -26.09
CA ASP A 557 -8.62 -24.17 -25.53
C ASP A 557 -7.16 -23.74 -25.74
N ALA A 558 -6.21 -24.67 -25.55
CA ALA A 558 -4.80 -24.42 -25.80
C ALA A 558 -4.52 -24.11 -27.29
N ALA A 559 -5.20 -24.82 -28.21
CA ALA A 559 -5.12 -24.52 -29.63
C ALA A 559 -5.74 -23.15 -29.97
N PHE A 560 -6.86 -22.78 -29.35
CA PHE A 560 -7.45 -21.45 -29.51
C PHE A 560 -6.53 -20.34 -28.99
N ILE A 561 -5.86 -20.53 -27.85
CA ILE A 561 -4.83 -19.61 -27.34
C ILE A 561 -3.71 -19.42 -28.37
N TRP A 562 -3.22 -20.50 -29.00
CA TRP A 562 -2.19 -20.41 -30.02
C TRP A 562 -2.66 -19.78 -31.33
N ASP A 563 -3.94 -19.93 -31.71
CA ASP A 563 -4.53 -19.16 -32.81
C ASP A 563 -4.44 -17.64 -32.52
N MET A 564 -4.77 -17.23 -31.29
CA MET A 564 -4.72 -15.82 -30.87
C MET A 564 -3.29 -15.29 -30.80
N LEU A 565 -2.32 -16.10 -30.39
CA LEU A 565 -0.91 -15.73 -30.39
C LEU A 565 -0.34 -15.61 -31.82
N GLU A 566 -0.72 -16.50 -32.74
CA GLU A 566 -0.34 -16.41 -34.15
C GLU A 566 -0.90 -15.13 -34.81
N LEU A 567 -2.14 -14.77 -34.46
CA LEU A 567 -2.81 -13.57 -34.93
C LEU A 567 -2.14 -12.29 -34.41
N THR A 568 -1.96 -12.20 -33.09
CA THR A 568 -1.58 -10.94 -32.43
C THR A 568 -0.08 -10.75 -32.32
N LYS A 569 0.70 -11.83 -32.29
CA LYS A 569 2.16 -11.85 -32.11
C LYS A 569 2.63 -10.87 -31.03
N PRO A 570 2.08 -10.95 -29.81
CA PRO A 570 2.33 -9.96 -28.78
C PRO A 570 3.75 -10.12 -28.23
N ASP A 571 4.32 -9.04 -27.72
CA ASP A 571 5.57 -9.07 -26.96
C ASP A 571 5.33 -9.32 -25.48
N THR A 572 4.11 -9.03 -25.02
CA THR A 572 3.69 -9.13 -23.63
C THR A 572 2.26 -9.62 -23.56
N VAL A 573 2.02 -10.61 -22.72
CA VAL A 573 0.67 -11.10 -22.37
C VAL A 573 0.42 -10.83 -20.90
N ILE A 574 -0.77 -10.30 -20.59
CA ILE A 574 -1.30 -10.25 -19.22
C ILE A 574 -2.26 -11.43 -19.03
N GLU A 575 -2.11 -12.15 -17.92
CA GLU A 575 -3.03 -13.20 -17.50
C GLU A 575 -3.56 -12.87 -16.09
N ILE A 576 -4.88 -12.82 -15.94
CA ILE A 576 -5.57 -12.65 -14.66
C ILE A 576 -6.23 -13.98 -14.31
N GLY A 577 -5.80 -14.56 -13.19
CA GLY A 577 -6.15 -15.92 -12.78
C GLY A 577 -5.15 -16.94 -13.35
N VAL A 578 -4.38 -17.56 -12.46
CA VAL A 578 -3.22 -18.40 -12.84
C VAL A 578 -3.38 -19.82 -12.33
N ALA A 579 -3.87 -19.98 -11.09
CA ALA A 579 -4.04 -21.28 -10.44
C ALA A 579 -2.78 -22.16 -10.56
N SER A 580 -2.84 -23.26 -11.33
CA SER A 580 -1.70 -24.15 -11.53
C SER A 580 -0.60 -23.57 -12.42
N GLY A 581 -0.94 -22.69 -13.37
CA GLY A 581 -0.03 -22.15 -14.38
C GLY A 581 0.01 -22.92 -15.71
N VAL A 582 -0.96 -23.81 -15.97
CA VAL A 582 -1.02 -24.56 -17.26
C VAL A 582 -1.29 -23.60 -18.44
N SER A 583 -2.22 -22.65 -18.28
CA SER A 583 -2.48 -21.57 -19.23
C SER A 583 -1.24 -20.69 -19.42
N THR A 584 -0.58 -20.28 -18.33
CA THR A 584 0.67 -19.51 -18.35
C THR A 584 1.77 -20.22 -19.16
N ALA A 585 1.96 -21.52 -18.95
CA ALA A 585 2.92 -22.32 -19.70
C ALA A 585 2.54 -22.42 -21.19
N THR A 586 1.24 -22.57 -21.49
CA THR A 586 0.71 -22.58 -22.85
C THR A 586 0.99 -21.27 -23.59
N PHE A 587 0.79 -20.12 -22.95
CA PHE A 587 1.17 -18.82 -23.48
C PHE A 587 2.67 -18.73 -23.73
N THR A 588 3.48 -19.15 -22.75
CA THR A 588 4.95 -19.07 -22.80
C THR A 588 5.53 -19.82 -24.00
N LEU A 589 5.05 -21.05 -24.23
CA LEU A 589 5.46 -21.89 -25.36
C LEU A 589 5.03 -21.29 -26.70
N GLY A 590 3.78 -20.84 -26.82
CA GLY A 590 3.25 -20.26 -28.05
C GLY A 590 3.95 -18.93 -28.42
N LEU A 591 4.19 -18.07 -27.43
CA LEU A 591 4.93 -16.82 -27.61
C LEU A 591 6.31 -17.09 -28.21
N HIS A 592 7.09 -17.99 -27.63
CA HIS A 592 8.42 -18.32 -28.15
C HIS A 592 8.40 -18.91 -29.56
N LEU A 593 7.31 -19.54 -29.96
CA LEU A 593 7.14 -20.04 -31.33
C LEU A 593 6.84 -18.91 -32.33
N PHE A 594 6.02 -17.92 -31.95
CA PHE A 594 5.53 -16.88 -32.86
C PHE A 594 6.29 -15.55 -32.80
N SER A 595 7.07 -15.31 -31.74
CA SER A 595 7.87 -14.09 -31.57
C SER A 595 9.03 -14.03 -32.58
N ALA A 596 9.37 -12.81 -33.00
CA ALA A 596 10.53 -12.58 -33.86
C ALA A 596 11.85 -12.86 -33.11
N GLN A 597 12.88 -13.34 -33.82
CA GLN A 597 14.19 -13.77 -33.27
C GLN A 597 14.94 -12.73 -32.40
N HIS A 598 14.52 -11.47 -32.39
CA HIS A 598 15.17 -10.39 -31.64
C HIS A 598 14.35 -9.86 -30.46
N LYS A 599 13.19 -10.46 -30.16
CA LYS A 599 12.33 -10.05 -29.04
C LYS A 599 12.39 -11.08 -27.92
N GLN A 600 12.30 -10.61 -26.68
CA GLN A 600 12.14 -11.44 -25.49
C GLN A 600 10.68 -11.35 -25.06
N PRO A 601 9.81 -12.29 -25.47
CA PRO A 601 8.42 -12.24 -25.07
C PRO A 601 8.26 -12.56 -23.58
N MET A 602 7.29 -11.91 -22.94
CA MET A 602 7.01 -12.07 -21.51
C MET A 602 5.55 -12.42 -21.25
N VAL A 603 5.31 -13.37 -20.36
CA VAL A 603 3.99 -13.59 -19.75
C VAL A 603 3.99 -12.99 -18.34
N HIS A 604 3.05 -12.10 -18.08
CA HIS A 604 2.83 -11.52 -16.76
C HIS A 604 1.53 -12.07 -16.20
N ALA A 605 1.65 -12.96 -15.22
CA ALA A 605 0.57 -13.76 -14.69
C ALA A 605 0.24 -13.32 -13.26
N TYR A 606 -1.02 -12.99 -13.01
CA TYR A 606 -1.47 -12.36 -11.77
C TYR A 606 -2.57 -13.16 -11.11
N ASP A 607 -2.40 -13.44 -9.82
CA ASP A 607 -3.37 -14.22 -9.04
C ASP A 607 -3.56 -13.59 -7.66
N LEU A 608 -4.75 -13.74 -7.07
CA LEU A 608 -5.03 -13.28 -5.71
C LEU A 608 -4.39 -14.16 -4.65
N THR A 609 -4.16 -15.43 -4.97
CA THR A 609 -3.69 -16.45 -4.04
C THR A 609 -2.19 -16.70 -4.17
N ARG A 610 -1.54 -17.16 -3.09
CA ARG A 610 -0.12 -17.57 -3.13
C ARG A 610 0.06 -19.02 -3.55
N THR A 611 -0.96 -19.83 -3.29
CA THR A 611 -0.96 -21.27 -3.49
C THR A 611 -2.17 -21.65 -4.32
N CYS A 612 -2.05 -22.68 -5.14
CA CYS A 612 -3.14 -23.14 -6.02
C CYS A 612 -4.39 -23.48 -5.19
N TYR A 613 -5.56 -22.96 -5.59
CA TYR A 613 -6.78 -23.01 -4.76
C TYR A 613 -7.29 -24.43 -4.51
N PHE A 614 -7.08 -25.35 -5.45
CA PHE A 614 -7.48 -26.76 -5.31
C PHE A 614 -6.38 -27.65 -4.71
N ASP A 615 -5.15 -27.17 -4.63
CA ASP A 615 -4.03 -27.88 -4.01
C ASP A 615 -3.03 -26.88 -3.38
N PRO A 616 -3.18 -26.56 -2.09
CA PRO A 616 -2.34 -25.57 -1.42
C PRO A 616 -0.90 -26.02 -1.22
N THR A 617 -0.54 -27.27 -1.56
CA THR A 617 0.85 -27.74 -1.51
C THR A 617 1.70 -27.21 -2.66
N HIS A 618 1.05 -26.70 -3.72
CA HIS A 618 1.70 -26.10 -4.87
C HIS A 618 1.54 -24.57 -4.85
N ALA A 619 2.63 -23.86 -5.18
CA ALA A 619 2.57 -22.41 -5.42
C ALA A 619 1.73 -22.13 -6.68
N VAL A 620 1.13 -20.93 -6.73
CA VAL A 620 0.50 -20.47 -7.97
C VAL A 620 1.54 -20.43 -9.10
N GLY A 621 1.16 -20.91 -10.27
CA GLY A 621 2.03 -20.94 -11.45
C GLY A 621 3.07 -22.08 -11.45
N ALA A 622 3.05 -23.00 -10.48
CA ALA A 622 4.06 -24.05 -10.35
C ALA A 622 4.18 -24.95 -11.61
N ALA A 623 3.10 -25.13 -12.38
CA ALA A 623 3.12 -25.94 -13.59
C ALA A 623 4.04 -25.36 -14.70
N VAL A 624 4.38 -24.07 -14.65
CA VAL A 624 5.34 -23.47 -15.60
C VAL A 624 6.70 -24.16 -15.51
N GLN A 625 7.15 -24.48 -14.29
CA GLN A 625 8.43 -25.17 -14.10
C GLN A 625 8.38 -26.63 -14.50
N ASP A 626 7.23 -27.27 -14.39
CA ASP A 626 7.07 -28.67 -14.81
C ASP A 626 6.97 -28.79 -16.34
N ILE A 627 6.29 -27.84 -17.00
CA ILE A 627 5.97 -27.89 -18.44
C ILE A 627 7.09 -27.28 -19.29
N CYS A 628 7.61 -26.11 -18.92
CA CYS A 628 8.59 -25.38 -19.73
C CYS A 628 9.70 -24.73 -18.89
N PRO A 629 10.49 -25.52 -18.13
CA PRO A 629 11.47 -24.99 -17.17
C PRO A 629 12.53 -24.09 -17.79
N VAL A 630 12.91 -24.35 -19.05
CA VAL A 630 13.92 -23.55 -19.78
C VAL A 630 13.42 -22.14 -20.12
N LEU A 631 12.09 -21.95 -20.13
CA LEU A 631 11.44 -20.68 -20.46
C LEU A 631 10.81 -20.00 -19.24
N ALA A 632 11.04 -20.53 -18.03
CA ALA A 632 10.44 -19.97 -16.82
C ALA A 632 10.86 -18.52 -16.54
N ASP A 633 12.07 -18.13 -16.96
CA ASP A 633 12.55 -16.74 -16.86
C ASP A 633 11.76 -15.76 -17.74
N SER A 634 10.98 -16.26 -18.70
CA SER A 634 10.07 -15.48 -19.53
C SER A 634 8.66 -15.35 -18.93
N VAL A 635 8.51 -15.72 -17.65
CA VAL A 635 7.26 -15.63 -16.91
C VAL A 635 7.48 -14.85 -15.62
N ASN A 636 6.61 -13.87 -15.38
CA ASN A 636 6.54 -13.17 -14.10
C ASN A 636 5.21 -13.51 -13.43
N VAL A 637 5.25 -14.38 -12.40
CA VAL A 637 4.07 -14.71 -11.59
C VAL A 637 4.01 -13.79 -10.38
N ARG A 638 2.91 -13.03 -10.25
CA ARG A 638 2.66 -12.12 -9.15
C ARG A 638 1.39 -12.50 -8.41
N THR A 639 1.57 -13.05 -7.22
CA THR A 639 0.49 -13.45 -6.31
C THR A 639 0.01 -12.27 -5.46
N GLN A 640 -1.16 -12.41 -4.85
CA GLN A 640 -1.80 -11.35 -4.05
C GLN A 640 -1.93 -10.03 -4.81
N THR A 641 -2.24 -10.15 -6.11
CA THR A 641 -2.33 -9.01 -7.02
C THR A 641 -3.66 -9.05 -7.74
N THR A 642 -4.41 -7.95 -7.67
CA THR A 642 -5.67 -7.76 -8.39
C THR A 642 -5.42 -7.39 -9.86
N ALA A 643 -6.42 -7.53 -10.75
CA ALA A 643 -6.31 -7.05 -12.15
C ALA A 643 -5.97 -5.56 -12.26
N ARG A 644 -6.41 -4.77 -11.27
CA ARG A 644 -6.09 -3.34 -11.19
C ARG A 644 -4.63 -3.09 -10.85
N GLU A 645 -4.07 -3.82 -9.90
CA GLU A 645 -2.64 -3.74 -9.59
C GLU A 645 -1.80 -4.30 -10.73
N ALA A 646 -2.28 -5.35 -11.41
CA ALA A 646 -1.66 -5.87 -12.63
C ALA A 646 -1.56 -4.78 -13.70
N ALA A 647 -2.63 -4.01 -13.96
CA ALA A 647 -2.60 -2.89 -14.90
C ALA A 647 -1.51 -1.85 -14.55
N MET A 648 -1.12 -1.69 -13.29
CA MET A 648 -0.11 -0.70 -12.90
C MET A 648 1.32 -1.12 -13.20
N ASP A 649 1.56 -2.40 -13.47
CA ASP A 649 2.87 -2.91 -13.80
C ASP A 649 3.23 -2.71 -15.28
N HIS A 650 2.30 -2.16 -16.07
CA HIS A 650 2.43 -2.03 -17.52
C HIS A 650 2.26 -0.58 -17.99
N VAL A 651 2.91 -0.28 -19.12
CA VAL A 651 2.82 1.03 -19.76
C VAL A 651 1.41 1.21 -20.36
N PRO A 652 0.79 2.39 -20.22
CA PRO A 652 -0.52 2.64 -20.81
C PRO A 652 -0.55 2.36 -22.33
N GLY A 653 -1.56 1.62 -22.77
CA GLY A 653 -1.74 1.20 -24.16
C GLY A 653 -0.67 0.27 -24.74
N SER A 654 0.17 -0.37 -23.92
CA SER A 654 1.28 -1.21 -24.41
C SER A 654 0.95 -2.69 -24.61
N VAL A 655 -0.23 -3.16 -24.18
CA VAL A 655 -0.56 -4.59 -24.14
C VAL A 655 -1.52 -4.97 -25.27
N GLN A 656 -1.12 -5.90 -26.14
CA GLN A 656 -1.92 -6.31 -27.31
C GLN A 656 -2.82 -7.53 -27.04
N LEU A 657 -2.51 -8.30 -26.00
CA LEU A 657 -3.22 -9.52 -25.64
C LEU A 657 -3.31 -9.67 -24.12
N ALA A 658 -4.52 -9.94 -23.63
CA ALA A 658 -4.76 -10.32 -22.23
C ALA A 658 -5.68 -11.53 -22.13
N MET A 659 -5.67 -12.20 -20.97
CA MET A 659 -6.53 -13.32 -20.59
C MET A 659 -7.18 -13.02 -19.24
N ILE A 660 -8.47 -13.32 -19.11
CA ILE A 660 -9.21 -13.30 -17.84
C ILE A 660 -9.81 -14.69 -17.61
N ASP A 661 -9.34 -15.35 -16.56
CA ASP A 661 -9.75 -16.67 -16.10
C ASP A 661 -9.65 -16.74 -14.55
N ALA A 662 -10.38 -15.84 -13.89
CA ALA A 662 -10.30 -15.64 -12.45
C ALA A 662 -11.64 -15.93 -11.75
N ASP A 663 -12.38 -14.90 -11.35
CA ASP A 663 -13.68 -15.07 -10.70
C ASP A 663 -14.79 -15.13 -11.74
N HIS A 664 -15.54 -16.23 -11.74
CA HIS A 664 -16.55 -16.53 -12.74
C HIS A 664 -17.92 -15.92 -12.42
N ARG A 665 -18.07 -15.28 -11.26
CA ARG A 665 -19.32 -14.64 -10.85
C ARG A 665 -19.51 -13.33 -11.60
N HIS A 666 -20.75 -13.01 -11.97
CA HIS A 666 -21.06 -11.71 -12.53
C HIS A 666 -21.03 -10.62 -11.42
N PRO A 667 -20.38 -9.45 -11.62
CA PRO A 667 -19.75 -8.94 -12.84
C PRO A 667 -18.20 -9.02 -12.87
N ALA A 668 -17.57 -9.98 -12.18
CA ALA A 668 -16.13 -9.96 -11.92
C ALA A 668 -15.24 -9.90 -13.18
N ALA A 669 -15.50 -10.72 -14.20
CA ALA A 669 -14.75 -10.67 -15.46
C ALA A 669 -14.85 -9.30 -16.17
N THR A 670 -16.03 -8.64 -16.08
CA THR A 670 -16.25 -7.28 -16.61
C THR A 670 -15.41 -6.27 -15.83
N VAL A 671 -15.33 -6.41 -14.50
CA VAL A 671 -14.53 -5.54 -13.63
C VAL A 671 -13.03 -5.72 -13.89
N ASP A 672 -12.56 -6.94 -14.08
CA ASP A 672 -11.16 -7.21 -14.42
C ASP A 672 -10.80 -6.57 -15.77
N LEU A 673 -11.67 -6.67 -16.78
CA LEU A 673 -11.46 -5.99 -18.05
C LEU A 673 -11.44 -4.46 -17.89
N MET A 674 -12.39 -3.88 -17.14
CA MET A 674 -12.40 -2.44 -16.82
C MET A 674 -11.09 -1.98 -16.19
N ALA A 675 -10.52 -2.80 -15.29
CA ALA A 675 -9.27 -2.51 -14.61
C ALA A 675 -8.06 -2.52 -15.57
N LEU A 676 -8.06 -3.40 -16.57
CA LEU A 676 -7.00 -3.52 -17.57
C LEU A 676 -7.06 -2.48 -18.69
N LEU A 677 -8.21 -1.82 -18.92
CA LEU A 677 -8.40 -0.85 -20.02
C LEU A 677 -7.26 0.17 -20.19
N PRO A 678 -6.67 0.78 -19.15
CA PRO A 678 -5.62 1.79 -19.32
C PRO A 678 -4.36 1.26 -20.02
N VAL A 679 -4.06 -0.03 -19.89
CA VAL A 679 -2.85 -0.65 -20.44
C VAL A 679 -3.06 -1.43 -21.72
N LEU A 680 -4.32 -1.76 -22.04
CA LEU A 680 -4.66 -2.41 -23.30
C LEU A 680 -4.54 -1.43 -24.47
N ALA A 681 -3.86 -1.87 -25.52
CA ALA A 681 -3.72 -1.11 -26.76
C ALA A 681 -5.08 -0.99 -27.48
N PRO A 682 -5.31 0.08 -28.26
CA PRO A 682 -6.43 0.14 -29.20
C PRO A 682 -6.47 -1.10 -30.10
N GLY A 683 -7.61 -1.80 -30.16
CA GLY A 683 -7.72 -3.04 -30.94
C GLY A 683 -7.10 -4.28 -30.29
N ALA A 684 -6.65 -4.21 -29.04
CA ALA A 684 -6.15 -5.37 -28.29
C ALA A 684 -7.23 -6.44 -28.15
N TRP A 685 -6.78 -7.69 -28.05
CA TRP A 685 -7.64 -8.84 -27.82
C TRP A 685 -7.61 -9.25 -26.36
N VAL A 686 -8.78 -9.63 -25.84
CA VAL A 686 -8.95 -10.16 -24.47
C VAL A 686 -9.61 -11.51 -24.59
N LEU A 687 -8.91 -12.55 -24.16
CA LEU A 687 -9.45 -13.89 -24.04
C LEU A 687 -10.22 -14.02 -22.74
N LEU A 688 -11.37 -14.69 -22.80
CA LEU A 688 -12.24 -15.00 -21.67
C LEU A 688 -12.39 -16.52 -21.63
N HIS A 689 -12.00 -17.13 -20.50
CA HIS A 689 -12.32 -18.53 -20.22
C HIS A 689 -13.65 -18.66 -19.51
N ASP A 690 -14.15 -19.89 -19.38
CA ASP A 690 -15.38 -20.21 -18.68
C ASP A 690 -16.62 -19.46 -19.19
N ILE A 691 -16.68 -19.21 -20.51
CA ILE A 691 -17.82 -18.55 -21.17
C ILE A 691 -19.06 -19.45 -21.32
N GLU A 692 -18.96 -20.74 -21.00
CA GLU A 692 -20.06 -21.70 -20.98
C GLU A 692 -20.08 -22.54 -19.68
N LEU A 693 -19.43 -22.06 -18.61
CA LEU A 693 -19.28 -22.77 -17.33
C LEU A 693 -20.63 -23.07 -16.64
N ASP A 694 -21.60 -22.17 -16.78
CA ASP A 694 -22.96 -22.39 -16.28
C ASP A 694 -23.65 -23.59 -16.94
N HIS A 695 -23.41 -23.81 -18.24
CA HIS A 695 -23.92 -24.99 -18.94
C HIS A 695 -23.21 -26.27 -18.49
N ILE A 696 -21.90 -26.19 -18.21
CA ILE A 696 -21.10 -27.30 -17.71
C ILE A 696 -21.60 -27.74 -16.32
N HIS A 697 -21.83 -26.80 -15.40
CA HIS A 697 -22.40 -27.08 -14.07
C HIS A 697 -23.78 -27.73 -14.17
N GLN A 698 -24.64 -27.27 -15.08
CA GLN A 698 -25.97 -27.87 -15.31
C GLN A 698 -25.87 -29.31 -15.81
N GLN A 699 -24.97 -29.61 -16.74
CA GLN A 699 -24.74 -30.98 -17.21
C GLN A 699 -24.19 -31.89 -16.10
N ALA A 700 -23.40 -31.34 -15.18
CA ALA A 700 -22.85 -32.04 -14.03
C ALA A 700 -23.88 -32.28 -12.90
N GLY A 701 -25.04 -31.61 -12.95
CA GLY A 701 -26.10 -31.72 -11.94
C GLY A 701 -26.05 -30.63 -10.85
N ASP A 702 -25.17 -29.64 -10.99
CA ASP A 702 -24.94 -28.54 -10.04
C ASP A 702 -25.69 -27.26 -10.47
N ALA A 703 -26.98 -27.39 -10.77
CA ALA A 703 -27.80 -26.32 -11.35
C ALA A 703 -28.00 -25.08 -10.44
N ASP A 704 -27.59 -25.15 -9.17
CA ASP A 704 -27.67 -24.05 -8.20
C ASP A 704 -26.46 -23.10 -8.26
N ILE A 705 -25.38 -23.47 -8.95
CA ILE A 705 -24.17 -22.64 -9.11
C ILE A 705 -24.37 -21.71 -10.32
N VAL A 706 -24.29 -20.39 -10.08
CA VAL A 706 -24.50 -19.36 -11.11
C VAL A 706 -23.21 -18.57 -11.32
N GLU A 707 -22.39 -19.07 -12.25
CA GLU A 707 -21.09 -18.52 -12.62
C GLU A 707 -21.12 -18.07 -14.10
N THR A 708 -21.79 -16.95 -14.33
CA THR A 708 -22.12 -16.43 -15.67
C THR A 708 -21.31 -15.19 -16.07
N GLY A 709 -20.34 -14.76 -15.27
CA GLY A 709 -19.60 -13.51 -15.45
C GLY A 709 -18.92 -13.41 -16.83
N PRO A 710 -17.99 -14.32 -17.17
CA PRO A 710 -17.34 -14.34 -18.48
C PRO A 710 -18.32 -14.48 -19.64
N LYS A 711 -19.35 -15.33 -19.48
CA LYS A 711 -20.42 -15.51 -20.47
C LYS A 711 -21.20 -14.22 -20.75
N GLN A 712 -21.67 -13.54 -19.70
CA GLN A 712 -22.41 -12.28 -19.82
C GLN A 712 -21.56 -11.21 -20.50
N LEU A 713 -20.28 -11.10 -20.13
CA LEU A 713 -19.36 -10.20 -20.80
C LEU A 713 -19.22 -10.54 -22.29
N PHE A 714 -18.96 -11.81 -22.62
CA PHE A 714 -18.78 -12.25 -23.99
C PHE A 714 -20.04 -12.04 -24.84
N ASP A 715 -21.21 -12.46 -24.35
CA ASP A 715 -22.48 -12.41 -25.08
C ASP A 715 -22.97 -10.97 -25.29
N ALA A 716 -22.82 -10.11 -24.28
CA ALA A 716 -23.22 -8.71 -24.37
C ALA A 716 -22.20 -7.83 -25.10
N TRP A 717 -20.97 -8.31 -25.36
CA TRP A 717 -19.96 -7.54 -26.10
C TRP A 717 -20.44 -7.19 -27.52
N PRO A 718 -20.58 -5.90 -27.88
CA PRO A 718 -21.16 -5.48 -29.14
C PRO A 718 -20.12 -5.30 -30.26
N PHE A 719 -18.83 -5.31 -29.91
CA PHE A 719 -17.73 -5.19 -30.86
C PHE A 719 -17.30 -6.56 -31.38
N ALA A 720 -16.18 -6.61 -32.12
CA ALA A 720 -15.68 -7.86 -32.66
C ALA A 720 -15.40 -8.86 -31.53
N LYS A 721 -15.88 -10.09 -31.72
CA LYS A 721 -15.66 -11.23 -30.84
C LYS A 721 -15.63 -12.52 -31.64
N VAL A 722 -14.92 -13.51 -31.13
CA VAL A 722 -14.71 -14.80 -31.78
C VAL A 722 -14.68 -15.92 -30.74
N ARG A 723 -15.17 -17.10 -31.12
CA ARG A 723 -15.00 -18.36 -30.39
C ARG A 723 -14.88 -19.50 -31.41
N GLU A 724 -14.42 -20.66 -30.99
CA GLU A 724 -14.40 -21.83 -31.85
C GLU A 724 -15.86 -22.27 -32.15
N LEU A 725 -16.19 -22.47 -33.43
CA LEU A 725 -17.53 -22.91 -33.83
C LEU A 725 -17.59 -24.44 -33.81
N MET A 726 -18.36 -24.96 -32.85
CA MET A 726 -18.55 -26.39 -32.61
C MET A 726 -19.98 -26.82 -32.98
N ASP A 727 -20.19 -28.13 -33.17
CA ASP A 727 -21.52 -28.70 -33.41
C ASP A 727 -22.48 -28.39 -32.25
N ASN A 728 -21.96 -28.42 -31.01
CA ASN A 728 -22.63 -27.88 -29.84
C ASN A 728 -21.86 -26.62 -29.35
N PRO A 729 -22.45 -25.42 -29.40
CA PRO A 729 -21.79 -24.19 -28.96
C PRO A 729 -21.31 -24.22 -27.51
N ALA A 730 -21.95 -25.00 -26.64
CA ALA A 730 -21.55 -25.14 -25.24
C ALA A 730 -20.25 -25.94 -25.04
N ASP A 731 -19.73 -26.57 -26.09
CA ASP A 731 -18.45 -27.28 -26.06
C ASP A 731 -17.26 -26.32 -26.27
N SER A 732 -17.50 -25.03 -26.55
CA SER A 732 -16.48 -23.98 -26.70
C SER A 732 -16.45 -23.07 -25.46
N ASN A 733 -15.66 -23.46 -24.47
CA ASN A 733 -15.60 -22.76 -23.18
C ASN A 733 -14.63 -21.57 -23.13
N ILE A 734 -13.94 -21.27 -24.24
CA ILE A 734 -13.08 -20.10 -24.39
C ILE A 734 -13.54 -19.22 -25.56
N GLY A 735 -13.42 -17.91 -25.41
CA GLY A 735 -13.67 -16.94 -26.46
C GLY A 735 -12.73 -15.75 -26.36
N ALA A 736 -12.73 -14.90 -27.39
CA ALA A 736 -11.97 -13.65 -27.37
C ALA A 736 -12.83 -12.48 -27.86
N ILE A 737 -12.66 -11.33 -27.21
CA ILE A 737 -13.27 -10.06 -27.58
C ILE A 737 -12.18 -9.06 -27.97
N GLN A 738 -12.47 -8.21 -28.95
CA GLN A 738 -11.56 -7.16 -29.40
C GLN A 738 -12.02 -5.81 -28.85
N LEU A 739 -11.08 -5.04 -28.31
CA LEU A 739 -11.34 -3.65 -27.96
C LEU A 739 -11.61 -2.79 -29.21
N PRO A 740 -12.54 -1.83 -29.13
CA PRO A 740 -12.71 -0.82 -30.17
C PRO A 740 -11.45 0.05 -30.34
N ALA A 741 -11.40 0.81 -31.44
CA ALA A 741 -10.30 1.73 -31.73
C ALA A 741 -10.15 2.84 -30.66
N SER A 742 -11.23 3.17 -29.95
CA SER A 742 -11.23 4.06 -28.80
C SER A 742 -11.62 3.26 -27.57
N VAL A 743 -10.68 3.08 -26.64
CA VAL A 743 -10.91 2.38 -25.37
C VAL A 743 -12.04 3.03 -24.56
N ARG A 744 -12.34 4.32 -24.78
CA ARG A 744 -13.49 5.00 -24.15
C ARG A 744 -14.83 4.41 -24.58
N ASP A 745 -14.92 3.92 -25.80
CA ASP A 745 -16.16 3.36 -26.35
C ASP A 745 -16.51 2.03 -25.68
N ALA A 746 -15.51 1.34 -25.10
CA ALA A 746 -15.72 0.16 -24.29
C ALA A 746 -16.24 0.48 -22.88
N ILE A 747 -15.98 1.67 -22.33
CA ILE A 747 -16.32 1.99 -20.93
C ILE A 747 -17.84 1.97 -20.72
N ASP A 748 -18.60 2.65 -21.59
CA ASP A 748 -20.06 2.74 -21.45
C ASP A 748 -20.70 1.34 -21.56
N VAL A 749 -20.20 0.52 -22.48
CA VAL A 749 -20.63 -0.87 -22.66
C VAL A 749 -20.31 -1.71 -21.42
N LEU A 750 -19.10 -1.60 -20.87
CA LEU A 750 -18.69 -2.37 -19.70
C LEU A 750 -19.48 -1.99 -18.44
N VAL A 751 -19.80 -0.70 -18.27
CA VAL A 751 -20.70 -0.24 -17.20
C VAL A 751 -22.08 -0.88 -17.37
N GLU A 752 -22.64 -0.81 -18.58
CA GLU A 752 -23.96 -1.38 -18.86
C GLU A 752 -23.98 -2.89 -18.58
N ILE A 753 -22.93 -3.62 -18.99
CA ILE A 753 -22.80 -5.05 -18.71
C ILE A 753 -22.69 -5.30 -17.22
N ALA A 754 -21.87 -4.55 -16.48
CA ALA A 754 -21.68 -4.75 -15.04
C ALA A 754 -22.94 -4.46 -14.20
N ASP A 755 -23.83 -3.59 -14.71
CA ASP A 755 -25.11 -3.26 -14.06
C ASP A 755 -26.24 -4.24 -14.43
N GLN A 756 -26.00 -5.21 -15.32
CA GLN A 756 -27.00 -6.23 -15.64
C GLN A 756 -27.23 -7.17 -14.45
N PRO A 757 -28.46 -7.65 -14.23
CA PRO A 757 -28.68 -8.71 -13.25
C PRO A 757 -27.93 -9.97 -13.66
N VAL A 758 -27.55 -10.77 -12.66
CA VAL A 758 -27.03 -12.12 -12.89
C VAL A 758 -28.06 -12.89 -13.73
N LEU A 759 -27.61 -13.49 -14.84
CA LEU A 759 -28.50 -14.30 -15.69
C LEU A 759 -28.96 -15.54 -14.92
N HIS A 760 -30.15 -15.48 -14.33
CA HIS A 760 -30.91 -16.67 -13.96
C HIS A 760 -31.79 -17.05 -15.15
N GLN A 761 -31.53 -18.18 -15.79
CA GLN A 761 -32.57 -18.73 -16.67
C GLN A 761 -33.72 -19.27 -15.80
N PRO A 762 -34.99 -18.99 -16.16
CA PRO A 762 -36.12 -19.61 -15.50
C PRO A 762 -36.06 -21.12 -15.76
N CYS A 763 -36.26 -21.90 -14.70
CA CYS A 763 -36.52 -23.33 -14.76
C CYS A 763 -37.87 -23.59 -15.47
N GLU A 764 -37.94 -23.37 -16.79
CA GLU A 764 -39.01 -23.85 -17.67
C GLU A 764 -38.46 -24.04 -19.09
N MET A 765 -38.07 -25.28 -19.43
CA MET A 765 -38.66 -26.05 -20.53
C MET A 765 -37.93 -27.40 -20.68
N VAL A 766 -38.24 -28.34 -19.80
CA VAL A 766 -38.38 -29.74 -20.21
C VAL A 766 -39.82 -29.90 -20.70
N ARG A 767 -39.99 -29.91 -22.03
CA ARG A 767 -41.02 -30.68 -22.72
C ARG A 767 -40.47 -31.22 -24.03
#